data_AF-A0A2L0ELB3-F1
#
_entry.id   AF-A0A2L0ELB3-F1
#
_cell.length_a   1.000
_cell.length_b   1.000
_cell.length_c   1.000
_cell.angle_alpha   90.00
_cell.angle_beta   90.00
_cell.angle_gamma   90.00
#
_symmetry.space_group_name_H-M   'P 1'
#
loop_
_entity.id
_entity.type
_entity.pdbx_description
1 polymer ?
#
loop_
_entity_poly.entity_id
_entity_poly.type
_entity_poly.pdbx_seq_one_letter_code
_entity_poly.pdbx_strand_id
1 'polypeptide(L)'
;MKTIKPNRLGLLTKVFENDGEPYLVVTLLVFFPFEAPRRLLYEQSLWRFAGTELGSDAILDECMPKLRGELLVNGRCFTAGAVPRPACSVRVQIGAIDKTLYVVGDRRFGLLGMTEPEPFAEMPITWQNAFGGEGYAPNPIGKGFAPVRGENGSVHPLPNIEDPRRLVRSPGDRPPPAGFGSYDPTWPQRFSKVGTYDEAWLKERFPELAKDLDWSFFNTTPPDQQIEGYFRGDEAFVIENMHPGKPRIEGALPGVATRCFINQKTGEGESFQEIATRLDTVRLFPHHERGILVYRGVLKIREDDAADVLHIVAGCEAMGEPRPVEHYRTVMAQRLDKEKGHLFLLRDADLMPPPQPGAGPLPDDPQAEMTRLLRSEGLLQKRARAKAERELEEIKAKIRAQGLDPEPLVAPLPPDEDVIEPSLDELPAYVERAMTEAEKVKADAEARRAAEEQRARAECAKHGFDYDAIMGERQKEAGGPPRFSAKKELERIEDVAQMARNGGVEWPELEAQLGDRELAARLFEVEEQMRSAYRKFAHHYPAASRLGGEEAARVREEVIAGHRAGESFAGRDLTGADLSHLDLSGIDLEGALLEAAVLTGTRLCGANIAGVVLAKANLLGADLTGANLAGANFGGANLSDVKMGGGLDLTGAVLAKANLSGADLTGARLSDADLSEATFDGADLSRVAARNLVLINADLSGAQLSGADLEQCTFIEANVEGVDFRGANLRASVFITGKGDGAVFRGAKLDNIRLIAGSSFAGADFRGASLEQANLRGTCLRGSDFTEANLRSSDLSECDLTGAHLDRAVAVGAMLTRADLSGASLSGIDLMEAVLQKAKVDDANFERANLFRVDAAKMRGNAATSLKGANVKYVRFVAPPENHGQK
;
A
#
# COMPACT_ATOMS: atom_id res chain seq x y z
N MET A 1 4.42 10.43 -14.86
CA MET A 1 5.75 10.15 -14.28
C MET A 1 5.63 9.12 -13.15
N LYS A 2 6.04 7.86 -13.38
CA LYS A 2 6.09 6.81 -12.33
C LYS A 2 7.46 6.85 -11.62
N THR A 3 7.47 6.63 -10.32
CA THR A 3 8.70 6.68 -9.50
C THR A 3 9.06 5.29 -8.96
N ILE A 4 10.32 4.91 -9.13
CA ILE A 4 10.91 3.64 -8.71
C ILE A 4 12.05 3.97 -7.75
N LYS A 5 11.85 3.71 -6.46
CA LYS A 5 12.81 4.03 -5.40
C LYS A 5 12.71 3.04 -4.25
N PRO A 6 13.71 2.95 -3.36
CA PRO A 6 13.60 2.18 -2.12
C PRO A 6 12.78 2.93 -1.06
N ASN A 7 12.35 2.23 -0.02
CA ASN A 7 11.54 2.78 1.08
C ASN A 7 12.34 3.70 2.03
N ARG A 8 13.67 3.64 1.94
CA ARG A 8 14.62 4.42 2.76
C ARG A 8 15.16 5.68 2.07
N LEU A 9 14.64 6.00 0.89
CA LEU A 9 15.02 7.19 0.13
C LEU A 9 13.79 8.05 -0.11
N GLY A 10 13.78 9.28 0.40
CA GLY A 10 12.76 10.26 0.06
C GLY A 10 13.01 10.86 -1.31
N LEU A 11 11.93 11.18 -2.03
CA LEU A 11 12.03 11.78 -3.36
C LEU A 11 10.98 12.87 -3.53
N LEU A 12 11.44 14.08 -3.80
CA LEU A 12 10.61 15.21 -4.20
C LEU A 12 10.98 15.64 -5.62
N THR A 13 10.02 16.19 -6.34
CA THR A 13 10.25 16.77 -7.66
C THR A 13 9.65 18.16 -7.74
N LYS A 14 10.29 19.04 -8.50
CA LYS A 14 9.78 20.37 -8.81
C LYS A 14 10.21 20.75 -10.22
N VAL A 15 9.31 21.36 -10.97
CA VAL A 15 9.64 21.94 -12.27
C VAL A 15 9.77 23.45 -12.12
N PHE A 16 10.73 24.05 -12.80
CA PHE A 16 10.82 25.49 -12.98
C PHE A 16 11.23 25.80 -14.42
N GLU A 17 10.84 26.98 -14.90
CA GLU A 17 11.28 27.51 -16.19
C GLU A 17 12.32 28.62 -15.94
N ASN A 18 13.38 28.64 -16.75
CA ASN A 18 14.39 29.69 -16.74
C ASN A 18 14.82 30.02 -18.17
N ASP A 19 14.54 31.25 -18.59
CA ASP A 19 14.82 31.77 -19.94
C ASP A 19 14.14 30.92 -21.04
N GLY A 20 12.85 30.64 -20.85
CA GLY A 20 12.03 29.86 -21.78
C GLY A 20 12.28 28.36 -21.79
N GLU A 21 13.21 27.86 -20.95
CA GLU A 21 13.59 26.45 -20.91
C GLU A 21 13.12 25.77 -19.61
N PRO A 22 12.39 24.64 -19.68
CA PRO A 22 11.91 23.96 -18.49
C PRO A 22 12.95 22.99 -17.93
N TYR A 23 13.01 22.92 -16.60
CA TYR A 23 13.92 22.07 -15.85
C TYR A 23 13.18 21.30 -14.76
N LEU A 24 13.47 20.01 -14.65
CA LEU A 24 13.06 19.15 -13.54
C LEU A 24 14.17 19.11 -12.50
N VAL A 25 13.84 19.48 -11.28
CA VAL A 25 14.65 19.24 -10.09
C VAL A 25 14.19 17.95 -9.44
N VAL A 26 15.11 17.03 -9.21
CA VAL A 26 14.89 15.83 -8.39
C VAL A 26 15.67 16.00 -7.09
N THR A 27 14.95 15.98 -5.97
CA THR A 27 15.51 16.12 -4.63
C THR A 27 15.39 14.79 -3.90
N LEU A 28 16.54 14.21 -3.53
CA LEU A 28 16.62 12.94 -2.83
C LEU A 28 17.01 13.16 -1.38
N LEU A 29 16.24 12.56 -0.46
CA LEU A 29 16.36 12.77 0.97
C LEU A 29 16.84 11.48 1.65
N VAL A 30 17.97 11.55 2.34
CA VAL A 30 18.53 10.42 3.10
C VAL A 30 18.46 10.76 4.59
N PHE A 31 17.67 9.99 5.33
CA PHE A 31 17.53 10.12 6.78
C PHE A 31 18.43 9.12 7.49
N PHE A 32 19.23 9.57 8.46
CA PHE A 32 20.21 8.72 9.12
C PHE A 32 20.31 8.98 10.63
N PRO A 33 20.60 7.95 11.43
CA PRO A 33 20.98 8.09 12.83
C PRO A 33 22.47 8.43 12.96
N PHE A 34 22.85 9.17 14.01
CA PHE A 34 24.28 9.40 14.26
C PHE A 34 25.01 8.12 14.68
N GLU A 35 24.32 7.26 15.43
CA GLU A 35 24.78 5.92 15.73
C GLU A 35 24.59 5.02 14.51
N ALA A 36 25.68 4.41 14.02
CA ALA A 36 25.67 3.59 12.80
C ALA A 36 25.07 4.32 11.57
N PRO A 37 25.69 5.41 11.09
CA PRO A 37 25.10 6.32 10.10
C PRO A 37 24.81 5.67 8.74
N ARG A 38 25.41 4.51 8.44
CA ARG A 38 25.09 3.70 7.24
C ARG A 38 23.73 2.99 7.33
N ARG A 39 23.12 2.89 8.52
CA ARG A 39 21.80 2.29 8.73
C ARG A 39 20.72 3.35 8.46
N LEU A 40 20.52 3.65 7.18
CA LEU A 40 19.54 4.65 6.72
C LEU A 40 18.12 4.29 7.19
N LEU A 41 17.38 5.31 7.62
CA LEU A 41 16.03 5.21 8.17
C LEU A 41 14.97 5.35 7.07
N TYR A 42 13.74 4.94 7.37
CA TYR A 42 12.63 5.00 6.43
C TYR A 42 12.18 6.43 6.14
N GLU A 43 11.74 6.67 4.90
CA GLU A 43 11.19 7.95 4.48
C GLU A 43 9.92 8.33 5.27
N GLN A 44 9.04 7.37 5.57
CA GLN A 44 7.83 7.66 6.35
C GLN A 44 8.19 8.23 7.74
N SER A 45 9.24 7.70 8.35
CA SER A 45 9.77 8.17 9.64
C SER A 45 10.41 9.56 9.49
N LEU A 46 11.09 9.83 8.37
CA LEU A 46 11.59 11.17 8.03
C LEU A 46 10.45 12.19 8.05
N TRP A 47 9.34 11.95 7.35
CA TRP A 47 8.25 12.92 7.23
C TRP A 47 7.54 13.19 8.56
N ARG A 48 7.27 12.14 9.36
CA ARG A 48 6.69 12.31 10.71
C ARG A 48 7.63 13.08 11.63
N PHE A 49 8.93 12.74 11.59
CA PHE A 49 9.96 13.39 12.39
C PHE A 49 10.09 14.88 12.01
N ALA A 50 10.27 15.18 10.73
CA ALA A 50 10.42 16.55 10.23
C ALA A 50 9.19 17.41 10.53
N GLY A 51 7.97 16.89 10.33
CA GLY A 51 6.74 17.62 10.65
C GLY A 51 6.58 17.95 12.14
N THR A 52 7.05 17.06 13.01
CA THR A 52 7.01 17.28 14.48
C THR A 52 8.08 18.28 14.92
N GLU A 53 9.31 18.11 14.45
CA GLU A 53 10.48 18.86 14.93
C GLU A 53 10.58 20.27 14.33
N LEU A 54 10.16 20.44 13.07
CA LEU A 54 10.22 21.74 12.41
C LEU A 54 8.97 22.60 12.66
N GLY A 55 7.83 21.98 13.00
CA GLY A 55 6.54 22.65 13.16
C GLY A 55 5.78 22.80 11.83
N SER A 56 4.51 23.22 11.90
CA SER A 56 3.57 23.23 10.76
C SER A 56 3.93 24.21 9.65
N ASP A 57 4.60 25.31 9.99
CA ASP A 57 4.89 26.41 9.05
C ASP A 57 6.31 26.32 8.47
N ALA A 58 7.11 25.33 8.90
CA ALA A 58 8.50 25.21 8.49
C ALA A 58 8.65 24.36 7.23
N ILE A 59 9.36 24.92 6.25
CA ILE A 59 9.67 24.25 5.00
C ILE A 59 10.96 23.44 5.19
N LEU A 60 10.90 22.11 5.02
CA LEU A 60 12.08 21.25 5.05
C LEU A 60 13.07 21.64 3.94
N ASP A 61 12.54 21.81 2.72
CA ASP A 61 13.29 22.22 1.54
C ASP A 61 12.42 22.81 0.42
N GLU A 62 12.96 23.79 -0.32
CA GLU A 62 12.25 24.50 -1.41
C GLU A 62 12.31 23.77 -2.77
N CYS A 63 13.04 22.65 -2.85
CA CYS A 63 13.23 21.84 -4.06
C CYS A 63 13.80 22.63 -5.25
N MET A 64 14.70 23.57 -4.98
CA MET A 64 15.36 24.39 -5.98
C MET A 64 16.88 24.15 -6.00
N PRO A 65 17.56 24.33 -7.15
CA PRO A 65 19.00 24.14 -7.24
C PRO A 65 19.76 25.09 -6.30
N LYS A 66 20.79 24.59 -5.61
CA LYS A 66 21.67 25.40 -4.76
C LYS A 66 23.07 25.52 -5.37
N LEU A 67 23.65 26.72 -5.28
CA LEU A 67 24.99 27.01 -5.78
C LEU A 67 26.09 26.42 -4.90
N ARG A 68 25.79 26.20 -3.61
CA ARG A 68 26.76 25.81 -2.58
C ARG A 68 26.17 24.79 -1.63
N GLY A 69 27.03 23.96 -1.05
CA GLY A 69 26.71 23.12 0.09
C GLY A 69 26.42 23.98 1.32
N GLU A 70 25.34 23.68 2.05
CA GLU A 70 24.98 24.36 3.29
C GLU A 70 24.68 23.42 4.47
N LEU A 71 25.03 23.88 5.68
CA LEU A 71 24.75 23.20 6.94
C LEU A 71 23.61 23.89 7.70
N LEU A 72 22.62 23.11 8.10
CA LEU A 72 21.58 23.49 9.06
C LEU A 72 21.68 22.66 10.33
N VAL A 73 21.44 23.30 11.47
CA VAL A 73 21.38 22.59 12.75
C VAL A 73 20.13 23.03 13.50
N ASN A 74 19.25 22.08 13.74
CA ASN A 74 18.06 22.24 14.55
C ASN A 74 18.35 21.65 15.93
N GLY A 75 18.50 22.51 16.93
CA GLY A 75 18.85 22.03 18.25
C GLY A 75 18.80 23.08 19.34
N ARG A 76 19.23 22.65 20.52
CA ARG A 76 19.15 23.41 21.76
C ARG A 76 20.51 23.31 22.44
N CYS A 77 20.87 24.34 23.19
CA CYS A 77 22.03 24.29 24.07
C CYS A 77 21.63 23.58 25.36
N PHE A 78 22.42 22.59 25.77
CA PHE A 78 22.29 21.90 27.06
C PHE A 78 23.56 22.16 27.88
N THR A 79 23.39 22.63 29.10
CA THR A 79 24.51 22.80 30.01
C THR A 79 25.01 21.45 30.53
N ALA A 80 26.28 21.37 30.92
CA ALA A 80 26.90 20.13 31.38
C ALA A 80 26.09 19.45 32.51
N GLY A 81 25.60 18.24 32.26
CA GLY A 81 24.80 17.45 33.20
C GLY A 81 23.38 17.97 33.42
N ALA A 82 22.85 18.80 32.52
CA ALA A 82 21.57 19.50 32.68
C ALA A 82 21.48 20.36 33.95
N VAL A 83 22.63 20.79 34.49
CA VAL A 83 22.71 21.66 35.66
C VAL A 83 22.58 23.11 35.22
N PRO A 84 21.61 23.89 35.75
CA PRO A 84 21.44 25.29 35.34
C PRO A 84 22.72 26.11 35.47
N ARG A 85 23.14 26.78 34.38
CA ARG A 85 24.32 27.67 34.35
C ARG A 85 23.98 29.00 33.67
N PRO A 86 24.65 30.10 34.05
CA PRO A 86 24.40 31.42 33.46
C PRO A 86 24.75 31.50 31.97
N ALA A 87 25.71 30.71 31.51
CA ALA A 87 26.16 30.70 30.13
C ALA A 87 26.75 29.34 29.75
N CYS A 88 26.74 29.05 28.45
CA CYS A 88 27.34 27.89 27.81
C CYS A 88 27.77 28.28 26.39
N SER A 89 28.47 27.38 25.70
CA SER A 89 28.77 27.52 24.28
C SER A 89 28.37 26.25 23.56
N VAL A 90 27.87 26.39 22.34
CA VAL A 90 27.68 25.27 21.42
C VAL A 90 28.65 25.40 20.26
N ARG A 91 29.08 24.26 19.72
CA ARG A 91 29.94 24.20 18.55
C ARG A 91 29.50 23.10 17.62
N VAL A 92 29.52 23.38 16.33
CA VAL A 92 29.31 22.39 15.28
C VAL A 92 30.44 22.53 14.26
N GLN A 93 31.14 21.43 14.03
CA GLN A 93 32.23 21.32 13.07
C GLN A 93 31.92 20.18 12.08
N ILE A 94 32.01 20.46 10.77
CA ILE A 94 31.88 19.47 9.69
C ILE A 94 32.58 19.98 8.43
N GLY A 95 33.51 19.19 7.88
CA GLY A 95 34.31 19.61 6.74
C GLY A 95 35.03 20.94 6.98
N ALA A 96 34.79 21.94 6.12
CA ALA A 96 35.33 23.29 6.25
C ALA A 96 34.55 24.22 7.20
N ILE A 97 33.39 23.79 7.71
CA ILE A 97 32.55 24.57 8.61
C ILE A 97 32.99 24.29 10.05
N ASP A 98 33.26 25.35 10.81
CA ASP A 98 33.50 25.31 12.25
C ASP A 98 32.88 26.54 12.90
N LYS A 99 31.71 26.36 13.52
CA LYS A 99 30.91 27.46 14.06
C LYS A 99 30.64 27.26 15.54
N THR A 100 30.98 28.28 16.31
CA THR A 100 30.73 28.36 17.76
C THR A 100 29.77 29.51 18.05
N LEU A 101 28.78 29.27 18.92
CA LEU A 101 27.86 30.28 19.43
C LEU A 101 27.95 30.33 20.96
N TYR A 102 27.92 31.53 21.52
CA TYR A 102 27.71 31.71 22.95
C TYR A 102 26.21 31.73 23.24
N VAL A 103 25.81 31.00 24.27
CA VAL A 103 24.44 30.87 24.71
C VAL A 103 24.36 31.32 26.17
N VAL A 104 23.68 32.43 26.40
CA VAL A 104 23.64 33.12 27.68
C VAL A 104 22.20 33.14 28.17
N GLY A 105 22.02 33.00 29.48
CA GLY A 105 20.73 33.09 30.15
C GLY A 105 20.01 34.41 29.89
N ASP A 106 18.74 34.48 30.27
CA ASP A 106 17.94 35.68 30.06
C ASP A 106 18.54 36.88 30.81
N ARG A 107 18.61 38.00 30.07
CA ARG A 107 19.22 39.25 30.52
C ARG A 107 18.48 40.44 29.92
N ARG A 108 18.63 41.59 30.56
CA ARG A 108 18.10 42.87 30.09
C ARG A 108 19.05 44.02 30.42
N PHE A 109 18.92 45.14 29.71
CA PHE A 109 19.48 46.41 30.16
C PHE A 109 18.56 47.00 31.24
N GLY A 110 19.12 47.25 32.42
CA GLY A 110 18.48 47.96 33.52
C GLY A 110 19.16 49.32 33.81
N LEU A 111 18.72 49.97 34.88
CA LEU A 111 19.22 51.30 35.29
C LEU A 111 20.73 51.33 35.61
N LEU A 112 21.30 50.21 36.05
CA LEU A 112 22.71 50.05 36.43
C LEU A 112 23.56 49.37 35.34
N GLY A 113 23.01 49.14 34.15
CA GLY A 113 23.65 48.38 33.07
C GLY A 113 23.01 47.01 32.84
N MET A 114 23.76 46.08 32.26
CA MET A 114 23.28 44.72 31.95
C MET A 114 23.04 43.93 33.24
N THR A 115 21.93 43.20 33.31
CA THR A 115 21.68 42.27 34.42
C THR A 115 22.58 41.03 34.32
N GLU A 116 22.85 40.40 35.47
CA GLU A 116 23.41 39.05 35.48
C GLU A 116 22.48 38.08 34.75
N PRO A 117 23.02 37.11 34.00
CA PRO A 117 22.24 36.10 33.31
C PRO A 117 21.56 35.11 34.26
N GLU A 118 20.28 34.88 34.02
CA GLU A 118 19.52 33.84 34.72
C GLU A 118 20.03 32.44 34.33
N PRO A 119 20.36 31.55 35.29
CA PRO A 119 20.81 30.21 34.95
C PRO A 119 19.77 29.40 34.18
N PHE A 120 20.20 28.71 33.11
CA PHE A 120 19.35 27.82 32.31
C PHE A 120 19.98 26.42 32.22
N ALA A 121 19.16 25.38 32.14
CA ALA A 121 19.62 24.02 31.83
C ALA A 121 19.57 23.72 30.32
N GLU A 122 18.60 24.34 29.64
CA GLU A 122 18.32 24.19 28.23
C GLU A 122 17.93 25.54 27.61
N MET A 123 18.43 25.84 26.42
CA MET A 123 18.08 27.05 25.68
C MET A 123 17.96 26.74 24.17
N PRO A 124 16.78 26.89 23.56
CA PRO A 124 16.61 26.68 22.12
C PRO A 124 17.48 27.60 21.26
N ILE A 125 18.08 27.05 20.20
CA ILE A 125 18.89 27.83 19.26
C ILE A 125 18.00 28.28 18.10
N THR A 126 17.33 29.42 18.28
CA THR A 126 16.37 29.96 17.31
C THR A 126 16.61 31.43 17.03
N TRP A 127 16.04 31.95 15.94
CA TRP A 127 16.16 33.36 15.58
C TRP A 127 15.51 34.29 16.61
N GLN A 128 14.48 33.83 17.34
CA GLN A 128 13.85 34.57 18.44
C GLN A 128 14.82 34.84 19.59
N ASN A 129 15.81 33.95 19.78
CA ASN A 129 16.82 34.08 20.82
C ASN A 129 18.10 34.79 20.34
N ALA A 130 18.20 35.13 19.06
CA ALA A 130 19.31 35.86 18.46
C ALA A 130 19.04 37.39 18.44
N PHE A 131 20.09 38.17 18.16
CA PHE A 131 19.97 39.63 18.07
C PHE A 131 18.95 40.05 17.01
N GLY A 132 18.01 40.91 17.39
CA GLY A 132 17.01 41.46 16.49
C GLY A 132 15.81 42.05 17.22
N GLY A 133 14.64 41.97 16.59
CA GLY A 133 13.37 42.44 17.11
C GLY A 133 12.69 43.45 16.19
N GLU A 134 11.53 43.93 16.61
CA GLU A 134 10.71 44.86 15.84
C GLU A 134 11.52 46.07 15.35
N GLY A 135 11.46 46.35 14.05
CA GLY A 135 12.24 47.41 13.40
C GLY A 135 13.66 47.01 12.97
N TYR A 136 14.13 45.80 13.29
CA TYR A 136 15.40 45.27 12.79
C TYR A 136 15.20 44.27 11.65
N ALA A 137 15.23 44.78 10.42
CA ALA A 137 14.94 43.98 9.22
C ALA A 137 15.74 42.67 9.09
N PRO A 138 17.03 42.56 9.47
CA PRO A 138 17.77 41.30 9.37
C PRO A 138 17.26 40.16 10.27
N ASN A 139 16.50 40.46 11.32
CA ASN A 139 15.87 39.46 12.19
C ASN A 139 14.72 40.11 12.97
N PRO A 140 13.55 40.31 12.35
CA PRO A 140 12.44 41.04 12.97
C PRO A 140 11.80 40.32 14.16
N ILE A 141 12.02 39.01 14.29
CA ILE A 141 11.46 38.16 15.35
C ILE A 141 12.41 37.95 16.53
N GLY A 142 13.64 38.47 16.46
CA GLY A 142 14.66 38.36 17.51
C GLY A 142 14.44 39.26 18.71
N LYS A 143 15.49 39.41 19.53
CA LYS A 143 15.48 40.34 20.68
C LYS A 143 16.82 41.05 20.84
N GLY A 144 16.82 42.25 21.42
CA GLY A 144 18.03 43.07 21.61
C GLY A 144 18.05 44.42 20.89
N PHE A 145 17.28 44.60 19.82
CA PHE A 145 17.32 45.83 19.02
C PHE A 145 16.68 47.02 19.72
N ALA A 146 15.48 46.82 20.29
CA ALA A 146 14.69 47.87 20.91
C ALA A 146 14.01 47.37 22.20
N PRO A 147 13.62 48.27 23.11
CA PRO A 147 12.81 47.93 24.26
C PRO A 147 11.42 47.43 23.85
N VAL A 148 10.94 46.39 24.53
CA VAL A 148 9.61 45.81 24.36
C VAL A 148 8.71 46.29 25.50
N ARG A 149 7.48 46.71 25.18
CA ARG A 149 6.48 47.09 26.17
C ARG A 149 5.84 45.83 26.77
N GLY A 150 5.98 45.65 28.08
CA GLY A 150 5.27 44.63 28.85
C GLY A 150 4.25 45.25 29.81
N GLU A 151 3.51 44.39 30.51
CA GLU A 151 2.47 44.80 31.50
C GLU A 151 3.03 45.65 32.65
N ASN A 152 4.32 45.46 33.00
CA ASN A 152 5.00 46.15 34.08
C ASN A 152 6.00 47.23 33.61
N GLY A 153 5.85 47.72 32.37
CA GLY A 153 6.72 48.75 31.78
C GLY A 153 7.59 48.26 30.62
N SER A 154 8.51 49.12 30.16
CA SER A 154 9.39 48.81 29.03
C SER A 154 10.65 48.07 29.49
N VAL A 155 10.94 46.92 28.87
CA VAL A 155 12.14 46.13 29.14
C VAL A 155 12.99 46.08 27.86
N HIS A 156 14.30 46.27 27.96
CA HIS A 156 15.22 46.07 26.84
C HIS A 156 15.92 44.72 27.00
N PRO A 157 15.37 43.61 26.46
CA PRO A 157 15.97 42.29 26.59
C PRO A 157 17.27 42.21 25.78
N LEU A 158 18.20 41.35 26.18
CA LEU A 158 19.37 40.97 25.39
C LEU A 158 19.12 39.64 24.67
N PRO A 159 19.80 39.38 23.53
CA PRO A 159 19.80 38.06 22.92
C PRO A 159 20.44 37.02 23.84
N ASN A 160 19.98 35.77 23.75
CA ASN A 160 20.67 34.65 24.39
C ASN A 160 21.78 34.12 23.49
N ILE A 161 21.61 34.19 22.17
CA ILE A 161 22.53 33.62 21.19
C ILE A 161 23.37 34.72 20.59
N GLU A 162 24.68 34.63 20.78
CA GLU A 162 25.65 35.63 20.33
C GLU A 162 26.81 34.98 19.57
N ASP A 163 27.34 35.69 18.55
CA ASP A 163 28.62 35.35 17.94
C ASP A 163 29.74 35.74 18.93
N PRO A 164 30.63 34.81 19.33
CA PRO A 164 31.73 35.10 20.26
C PRO A 164 32.63 36.28 19.84
N ARG A 165 32.65 36.61 18.55
CA ARG A 165 33.44 37.70 17.97
C ARG A 165 32.72 39.07 18.02
N ARG A 166 31.41 39.09 18.30
CA ARG A 166 30.55 40.28 18.18
C ARG A 166 29.48 40.35 19.29
N LEU A 167 29.94 40.34 20.54
CA LEU A 167 29.06 40.39 21.71
C LEU A 167 28.36 41.75 21.87
N VAL A 168 27.13 41.72 22.37
CA VAL A 168 26.37 42.90 22.78
C VAL A 168 26.84 43.37 24.15
N ARG A 169 27.41 44.56 24.21
CA ARG A 169 27.91 45.23 25.42
C ARG A 169 27.14 46.51 25.76
N SER A 170 26.50 47.11 24.77
CA SER A 170 25.72 48.35 24.93
C SER A 170 24.39 48.30 24.16
N PRO A 171 23.38 49.10 24.56
CA PRO A 171 22.13 49.23 23.81
C PRO A 171 22.30 49.75 22.37
N GLY A 172 23.45 50.35 22.04
CA GLY A 172 23.77 50.86 20.71
C GLY A 172 24.38 49.81 19.77
N ASP A 173 24.78 48.65 20.28
CA ASP A 173 25.43 47.62 19.47
C ASP A 173 24.44 46.99 18.50
N ARG A 174 24.89 46.71 17.27
CA ARG A 174 24.05 46.15 16.19
C ARG A 174 24.76 44.96 15.53
N PRO A 175 25.04 43.86 16.25
CA PRO A 175 25.65 42.69 15.64
C PRO A 175 24.68 42.03 14.64
N PRO A 176 25.19 41.29 13.64
CA PRO A 176 24.34 40.45 12.82
C PRO A 176 23.70 39.33 13.68
N PRO A 177 22.49 38.87 13.36
CA PRO A 177 21.88 37.74 14.04
C PRO A 177 22.76 36.48 13.87
N ALA A 178 23.01 35.76 14.96
CA ALA A 178 23.79 34.54 14.96
C ALA A 178 22.88 33.33 15.27
N GLY A 179 23.08 32.22 14.57
CA GLY A 179 22.26 31.02 14.70
C GLY A 179 22.68 29.95 13.71
N PHE A 180 21.92 28.84 13.66
CA PHE A 180 22.13 27.70 12.75
C PHE A 180 20.99 27.46 11.73
N GLY A 181 19.91 28.24 11.80
CA GLY A 181 18.71 28.05 10.98
C GLY A 181 18.78 28.65 9.57
N SER A 182 17.71 28.46 8.81
CA SER A 182 17.46 29.14 7.53
C SER A 182 17.01 30.58 7.76
N TYR A 183 17.42 31.50 6.89
CA TYR A 183 16.78 32.81 6.77
C TYR A 183 15.40 32.68 6.13
N ASP A 184 14.45 33.44 6.66
CA ASP A 184 13.15 33.63 6.03
C ASP A 184 13.33 34.32 4.66
N PRO A 185 12.59 33.90 3.62
CA PRO A 185 12.70 34.49 2.28
C PRO A 185 12.37 35.99 2.22
N THR A 186 11.60 36.52 3.18
CA THR A 186 11.24 37.94 3.26
C THR A 186 12.30 38.82 3.92
N TRP A 187 13.32 38.22 4.56
CA TRP A 187 14.37 38.98 5.23
C TRP A 187 15.40 39.49 4.23
N PRO A 188 16.04 40.66 4.46
CA PRO A 188 16.97 41.28 3.51
C PRO A 188 18.08 40.36 3.01
N GLN A 189 18.56 39.43 3.84
CA GLN A 189 19.61 38.46 3.48
C GLN A 189 19.23 37.56 2.28
N ARG A 190 17.94 37.32 2.09
CA ARG A 190 17.39 36.55 0.97
C ARG A 190 16.60 37.44 0.03
N PHE A 191 15.70 38.29 0.53
CA PHE A 191 14.81 39.09 -0.29
C PHE A 191 15.54 39.98 -1.31
N SER A 192 16.72 40.50 -0.97
CA SER A 192 17.51 41.31 -1.91
C SER A 192 18.04 40.53 -3.12
N LYS A 193 17.91 39.20 -3.11
CA LYS A 193 18.42 38.27 -4.14
C LYS A 193 17.32 37.71 -5.02
N VAL A 194 16.05 37.92 -4.66
CA VAL A 194 14.90 37.30 -5.33
C VAL A 194 14.74 37.79 -6.78
N GLY A 195 15.30 38.97 -7.09
CA GLY A 195 15.17 39.62 -8.40
C GLY A 195 13.92 40.49 -8.50
N THR A 196 13.65 40.98 -9.70
CA THR A 196 12.60 41.95 -10.00
C THR A 196 11.34 41.25 -10.50
N TYR A 197 10.25 41.36 -9.73
CA TYR A 197 8.91 40.84 -10.06
C TYR A 197 7.92 42.00 -10.27
N ASP A 198 8.02 42.67 -11.41
CA ASP A 198 7.19 43.82 -11.78
C ASP A 198 6.12 43.46 -12.84
N GLU A 199 5.41 44.48 -13.36
CA GLU A 199 4.42 44.26 -14.42
C GLU A 199 5.02 43.68 -15.71
N ALA A 200 6.29 43.98 -16.01
CA ALA A 200 6.96 43.46 -17.20
C ALA A 200 7.23 41.97 -17.02
N TRP A 201 7.75 41.54 -15.86
CA TRP A 201 7.85 40.13 -15.53
C TRP A 201 6.49 39.42 -15.60
N LEU A 202 5.43 40.02 -15.05
CA LEU A 202 4.09 39.42 -15.05
C LEU A 202 3.55 39.22 -16.47
N LYS A 203 3.82 40.17 -17.39
CA LYS A 203 3.33 40.13 -18.78
C LYS A 203 4.18 39.23 -19.67
N GLU A 204 5.50 39.20 -19.47
CA GLU A 204 6.44 38.64 -20.44
C GLU A 204 7.11 37.35 -19.98
N ARG A 205 7.17 37.07 -18.66
CA ARG A 205 7.98 35.97 -18.11
C ARG A 205 7.24 35.06 -17.14
N PHE A 206 6.21 35.52 -16.45
CA PHE A 206 5.47 34.68 -15.51
C PHE A 206 4.98 33.39 -16.21
N PRO A 207 5.33 32.20 -15.71
CA PRO A 207 5.73 31.87 -14.34
C PRO A 207 7.24 31.67 -14.07
N GLU A 208 8.11 32.07 -14.99
CA GLU A 208 9.55 31.94 -14.83
C GLU A 208 10.09 32.68 -13.60
N LEU A 209 11.28 32.30 -13.17
CA LEU A 209 12.04 33.07 -12.19
C LEU A 209 12.39 34.47 -12.75
N ALA A 210 12.61 35.43 -11.86
CA ALA A 210 13.05 36.75 -12.26
C ALA A 210 14.40 36.67 -13.01
N LYS A 211 14.54 37.45 -14.08
CA LYS A 211 15.71 37.41 -14.96
C LYS A 211 17.02 37.75 -14.23
N ASP A 212 16.92 38.62 -13.25
CA ASP A 212 18.01 39.14 -12.41
C ASP A 212 18.09 38.44 -11.04
N LEU A 213 17.44 37.27 -10.87
CA LEU A 213 17.55 36.45 -9.68
C LEU A 213 19.03 36.10 -9.40
N ASP A 214 19.50 36.41 -8.19
CA ASP A 214 20.74 35.84 -7.67
C ASP A 214 20.43 34.45 -7.12
N TRP A 215 20.92 33.42 -7.80
CA TRP A 215 20.72 32.00 -7.45
C TRP A 215 21.17 31.63 -6.03
N SER A 216 22.03 32.44 -5.39
CA SER A 216 22.34 32.27 -3.96
C SER A 216 21.15 32.58 -3.03
N PHE A 217 20.01 33.02 -3.58
CA PHE A 217 18.71 33.09 -2.89
C PHE A 217 18.28 31.75 -2.30
N PHE A 218 18.55 30.64 -3.00
CA PHE A 218 18.19 29.28 -2.57
C PHE A 218 19.18 28.67 -1.56
N ASN A 219 20.33 29.31 -1.36
CA ASN A 219 21.18 29.02 -0.21
C ASN A 219 20.64 29.78 1.01
N THR A 220 19.99 29.06 1.91
CA THR A 220 19.15 29.63 2.96
C THR A 220 19.92 29.98 4.23
N THR A 221 21.14 29.47 4.39
CA THR A 221 21.91 29.62 5.63
C THR A 221 22.82 30.85 5.62
N PRO A 222 23.30 31.31 6.80
CA PRO A 222 24.38 32.29 6.88
C PRO A 222 25.63 31.85 6.08
N PRO A 223 26.42 32.80 5.51
CA PRO A 223 27.60 32.46 4.72
C PRO A 223 28.67 31.62 5.44
N ASP A 224 28.74 31.70 6.78
CA ASP A 224 29.68 30.90 7.59
C ASP A 224 29.22 29.44 7.82
N GLN A 225 28.07 29.06 7.26
CA GLN A 225 27.54 27.70 7.20
C GLN A 225 27.49 27.15 5.77
N GLN A 226 28.15 27.82 4.83
CA GLN A 226 28.21 27.42 3.43
C GLN A 226 29.65 27.03 3.06
N ILE A 227 29.80 26.03 2.20
CA ILE A 227 31.08 25.61 1.65
C ILE A 227 31.18 25.98 0.17
N GLU A 228 32.41 26.10 -0.32
CA GLU A 228 32.66 26.10 -1.75
C GLU A 228 32.46 24.68 -2.30
N GLY A 229 31.68 24.55 -3.38
CA GLY A 229 31.27 23.25 -3.88
C GLY A 229 30.18 22.60 -3.03
N TYR A 230 30.26 21.28 -2.86
CA TYR A 230 29.23 20.44 -2.25
C TYR A 230 29.86 19.46 -1.27
N PHE A 231 29.08 18.92 -0.34
CA PHE A 231 29.57 17.91 0.59
C PHE A 231 29.84 16.60 -0.16
N ARG A 232 30.79 15.83 0.37
CA ARG A 232 31.18 14.52 -0.17
C ARG A 232 30.21 13.43 0.29
N GLY A 233 29.71 13.50 1.52
CA GLY A 233 28.72 12.59 2.09
C GLY A 233 29.25 11.63 3.15
N ASP A 234 30.51 11.73 3.54
CA ASP A 234 31.22 10.91 4.55
C ASP A 234 32.01 11.78 5.56
N GLU A 235 31.78 13.09 5.58
CA GLU A 235 32.49 14.02 6.46
C GLU A 235 32.29 13.65 7.93
N ALA A 236 33.39 13.68 8.69
CA ALA A 236 33.33 13.65 10.13
C ALA A 236 32.73 14.96 10.66
N PHE A 237 31.94 14.85 11.73
CA PHE A 237 31.38 16.00 12.43
C PHE A 237 31.57 15.90 13.94
N VAL A 238 31.68 17.06 14.57
CA VAL A 238 31.73 17.22 16.03
C VAL A 238 30.64 18.20 16.44
N ILE A 239 29.84 17.83 17.44
CA ILE A 239 28.80 18.68 18.02
C ILE A 239 29.00 18.75 19.54
N GLU A 240 29.03 19.95 20.10
CA GLU A 240 29.26 20.18 21.53
C GLU A 240 28.07 20.87 22.19
N ASN A 241 27.69 20.38 23.37
CA ASN A 241 26.65 20.93 24.25
C ASN A 241 25.27 21.10 23.59
N MET A 242 24.91 20.20 22.65
CA MET A 242 23.60 20.20 21.99
C MET A 242 22.76 18.94 22.22
N HIS A 243 23.10 18.14 23.23
CA HIS A 243 22.35 16.95 23.63
C HIS A 243 22.27 16.84 25.16
N PRO A 244 21.12 16.44 25.74
CA PRO A 244 20.90 16.45 27.19
C PRO A 244 21.85 15.52 27.96
N GLY A 245 22.23 14.39 27.37
CA GLY A 245 23.10 13.38 27.99
C GLY A 245 24.51 13.26 27.40
N LYS A 246 24.84 14.01 26.34
CA LYS A 246 26.10 13.85 25.58
C LYS A 246 26.71 15.23 25.35
N PRO A 247 27.64 15.68 26.21
CA PRO A 247 28.25 17.02 26.09
C PRO A 247 29.06 17.17 24.80
N ARG A 248 29.48 16.04 24.20
CA ARG A 248 30.16 16.00 22.91
C ARG A 248 29.68 14.78 22.13
N ILE A 249 29.32 15.00 20.87
CA ILE A 249 28.95 13.97 19.90
C ILE A 249 29.99 14.03 18.79
N GLU A 250 30.60 12.89 18.50
CA GLU A 250 31.49 12.69 17.35
C GLU A 250 30.84 11.65 16.45
N GLY A 251 30.78 11.95 15.15
CA GLY A 251 30.16 11.08 14.17
C GLY A 251 30.67 11.36 12.77
N ALA A 252 30.08 10.68 11.79
CA ALA A 252 30.34 10.92 10.38
C ALA A 252 29.05 10.83 9.58
N LEU A 253 29.02 11.50 8.43
CA LEU A 253 27.95 11.29 7.46
C LEU A 253 27.97 9.82 6.95
N PRO A 254 26.84 9.30 6.44
CA PRO A 254 26.68 7.88 6.09
C PRO A 254 27.69 7.30 5.10
N GLY A 255 28.35 8.12 4.28
CA GLY A 255 29.23 7.66 3.20
C GLY A 255 28.47 6.95 2.09
N VAL A 256 27.34 7.53 1.69
CA VAL A 256 26.50 7.05 0.59
C VAL A 256 26.44 8.09 -0.52
N ALA A 257 26.28 7.62 -1.76
CA ALA A 257 25.97 8.46 -2.91
C ALA A 257 24.59 8.10 -3.43
N THR A 258 23.78 9.11 -3.77
CA THR A 258 22.52 8.87 -4.46
C THR A 258 22.75 8.80 -5.96
N ARG A 259 21.97 7.95 -6.65
CA ARG A 259 21.93 7.91 -8.10
C ARG A 259 20.50 8.02 -8.57
N CYS A 260 20.30 8.76 -9.65
CA CYS A 260 18.99 9.05 -10.20
C CYS A 260 19.03 8.91 -11.71
N PHE A 261 18.08 8.19 -12.27
CA PHE A 261 17.93 7.98 -13.70
C PHE A 261 16.54 8.40 -14.13
N ILE A 262 16.45 8.96 -15.33
CA ILE A 262 15.21 9.36 -15.94
C ILE A 262 15.03 8.64 -17.26
N ASN A 263 13.88 8.00 -17.41
CA ASN A 263 13.37 7.56 -18.70
C ASN A 263 12.47 8.65 -19.28
N GLN A 264 12.91 9.29 -20.35
CA GLN A 264 12.24 10.44 -20.96
C GLN A 264 11.78 10.09 -22.39
N LYS A 265 10.56 10.46 -22.73
CA LYS A 265 10.04 10.41 -24.09
C LYS A 265 10.70 11.51 -24.93
N THR A 266 11.32 11.12 -26.02
CA THR A 266 11.94 12.01 -27.01
C THR A 266 11.19 11.93 -28.34
N GLY A 267 11.59 12.75 -29.32
CA GLY A 267 11.03 12.65 -30.68
C GLY A 267 11.39 11.34 -31.40
N GLU A 268 12.40 10.60 -30.90
CA GLU A 268 12.95 9.38 -31.51
C GLU A 268 12.63 8.10 -30.71
N GLY A 269 11.88 8.20 -29.61
CA GLY A 269 11.53 7.07 -28.75
C GLY A 269 11.66 7.41 -27.26
N GLU A 270 12.29 6.54 -26.49
CA GLU A 270 12.58 6.74 -25.06
C GLU A 270 14.10 6.83 -24.84
N SER A 271 14.53 7.75 -23.98
CA SER A 271 15.91 7.92 -23.57
C SER A 271 16.03 7.70 -22.08
N PHE A 272 16.87 6.74 -21.68
CA PHE A 272 17.18 6.47 -20.28
C PHE A 272 18.55 7.03 -19.95
N GLN A 273 18.58 8.06 -19.10
CA GLN A 273 19.79 8.82 -18.78
C GLN A 273 19.95 9.04 -17.29
N GLU A 274 21.19 9.13 -16.82
CA GLU A 274 21.50 9.49 -15.45
C GLU A 274 21.44 11.00 -15.24
N ILE A 275 20.91 11.43 -14.10
CA ILE A 275 21.04 12.78 -13.58
C ILE A 275 22.09 12.77 -12.48
N ALA A 276 23.14 13.57 -12.66
CA ALA A 276 24.13 13.80 -11.63
C ALA A 276 23.46 14.47 -10.42
N THR A 277 23.53 13.82 -9.25
CA THR A 277 23.04 14.37 -7.99
C THR A 277 24.20 14.85 -7.13
N ARG A 278 23.98 15.91 -6.35
CA ARG A 278 25.01 16.53 -5.48
C ARG A 278 24.47 16.76 -4.09
N LEU A 279 25.24 16.45 -3.05
CA LEU A 279 24.89 16.70 -1.65
C LEU A 279 25.11 18.17 -1.31
N ASP A 280 24.06 18.96 -1.40
CA ASP A 280 24.13 20.40 -1.22
C ASP A 280 23.53 20.87 0.11
N THR A 281 22.89 20.00 0.90
CA THR A 281 22.37 20.34 2.21
C THR A 281 22.58 19.22 3.21
N VAL A 282 23.20 19.55 4.34
CA VAL A 282 23.28 18.70 5.53
C VAL A 282 22.45 19.35 6.62
N ARG A 283 21.47 18.64 7.18
CA ARG A 283 20.69 19.10 8.34
C ARG A 283 20.89 18.15 9.51
N LEU A 284 21.31 18.68 10.66
CA LEU A 284 21.58 17.90 11.87
C LEU A 284 20.58 18.23 12.99
N PHE A 285 20.17 17.22 13.74
CA PHE A 285 19.26 17.29 14.88
C PHE A 285 19.93 16.69 16.12
N PRO A 286 20.83 17.42 16.81
CA PRO A 286 21.75 16.79 17.75
C PRO A 286 21.08 16.12 18.95
N HIS A 287 20.05 16.75 19.53
CA HIS A 287 19.31 16.22 20.67
C HIS A 287 18.44 14.99 20.36
N HIS A 288 18.22 14.68 19.08
CA HIS A 288 17.59 13.45 18.61
C HIS A 288 18.59 12.46 18.01
N GLU A 289 19.86 12.86 17.85
CA GLU A 289 20.90 12.07 17.21
C GLU A 289 20.50 11.60 15.79
N ARG A 290 19.95 12.54 15.01
CA ARG A 290 19.47 12.31 13.63
C ARG A 290 20.02 13.36 12.68
N GLY A 291 20.15 12.99 11.41
CA GLY A 291 20.47 13.91 10.34
C GLY A 291 19.70 13.61 9.05
N ILE A 292 19.51 14.64 8.23
CA ILE A 292 18.94 14.55 6.89
C ILE A 292 19.98 15.08 5.91
N LEU A 293 20.30 14.28 4.90
CA LEU A 293 21.08 14.69 3.75
C LEU A 293 20.14 14.96 2.57
N VAL A 294 20.42 16.02 1.83
CA VAL A 294 19.65 16.38 0.64
C VAL A 294 20.55 16.42 -0.58
N TYR A 295 20.27 15.53 -1.53
CA TYR A 295 20.95 15.47 -2.80
C TYR A 295 20.05 16.06 -3.89
N ARG A 296 20.60 16.91 -4.75
CA ARG A 296 19.84 17.50 -5.87
C ARG A 296 20.43 17.14 -7.22
N GLY A 297 19.57 16.71 -8.12
CA GLY A 297 19.82 16.60 -9.55
C GLY A 297 18.91 17.57 -10.31
N VAL A 298 19.42 18.11 -11.42
CA VAL A 298 18.67 19.01 -12.31
C VAL A 298 18.79 18.49 -13.73
N LEU A 299 17.67 18.34 -14.41
CA LEU A 299 17.59 17.90 -15.79
C LEU A 299 16.76 18.87 -16.61
N LYS A 300 17.26 19.26 -17.79
CA LYS A 300 16.45 19.96 -18.79
C LYS A 300 15.40 19.00 -19.36
N ILE A 301 14.14 19.42 -19.31
CA ILE A 301 13.00 18.63 -19.83
C ILE A 301 12.44 19.30 -21.08
N ARG A 302 11.51 18.62 -21.77
CA ARG A 302 10.88 19.13 -22.98
C ARG A 302 9.52 19.76 -22.68
N GLU A 303 8.85 19.24 -21.66
CA GLU A 303 7.56 19.74 -21.20
C GLU A 303 7.74 20.41 -19.85
N ASP A 304 7.19 21.61 -19.68
CA ASP A 304 7.22 22.44 -18.46
C ASP A 304 6.47 21.87 -17.24
N ASP A 305 5.95 20.66 -17.35
CA ASP A 305 5.34 19.89 -16.27
C ASP A 305 5.94 18.47 -16.18
N ALA A 306 7.05 18.23 -16.87
CA ALA A 306 7.75 16.95 -16.93
C ALA A 306 6.91 15.77 -17.45
N ALA A 307 5.88 15.99 -18.26
CA ALA A 307 5.10 14.87 -18.81
C ALA A 307 5.87 14.02 -19.82
N ASP A 308 6.94 14.57 -20.40
CA ASP A 308 7.92 13.80 -21.17
C ASP A 308 8.76 12.88 -20.28
N VAL A 309 8.77 13.05 -18.96
CA VAL A 309 9.42 12.13 -18.00
C VAL A 309 8.49 10.98 -17.65
N LEU A 310 8.76 9.82 -18.25
CA LEU A 310 7.96 8.60 -18.05
C LEU A 310 8.25 7.96 -16.70
N HIS A 311 9.53 7.78 -16.37
CA HIS A 311 9.99 7.08 -15.16
C HIS A 311 11.15 7.82 -14.49
N ILE A 312 11.14 7.86 -13.15
CA ILE A 312 12.31 8.19 -12.34
C ILE A 312 12.75 6.94 -11.58
N VAL A 313 14.02 6.58 -11.67
CA VAL A 313 14.63 5.48 -10.91
C VAL A 313 15.69 6.06 -9.98
N ALA A 314 15.52 5.93 -8.67
CA ALA A 314 16.46 6.47 -7.69
C ALA A 314 16.91 5.40 -6.70
N GLY A 315 18.19 5.44 -6.32
CA GLY A 315 18.78 4.55 -5.34
C GLY A 315 19.95 5.19 -4.60
N CYS A 316 20.43 4.49 -3.58
CA CYS A 316 21.64 4.81 -2.85
C CYS A 316 22.68 3.71 -3.05
N GLU A 317 23.94 4.10 -3.14
CA GLU A 317 25.09 3.20 -3.21
C GLU A 317 26.10 3.58 -2.13
N ALA A 318 26.92 2.61 -1.73
CA ALA A 318 28.10 2.91 -0.94
C ALA A 318 29.07 3.74 -1.80
N MET A 319 29.65 4.80 -1.20
CA MET A 319 30.63 5.60 -1.91
C MET A 319 31.82 4.75 -2.39
N GLY A 320 32.18 4.91 -3.67
CA GLY A 320 33.28 4.17 -4.29
C GLY A 320 32.89 2.84 -4.94
N GLU A 321 31.63 2.41 -4.82
CA GLU A 321 31.14 1.13 -5.36
C GLU A 321 29.93 1.33 -6.30
N PRO A 322 30.07 2.08 -7.41
CA PRO A 322 28.93 2.37 -8.25
C PRO A 322 28.45 1.16 -9.05
N ARG A 323 27.15 0.91 -9.09
CA ARG A 323 26.56 -0.14 -9.95
C ARG A 323 26.49 0.35 -11.40
N PRO A 324 26.53 -0.54 -12.41
CA PRO A 324 26.40 -0.11 -13.80
C PRO A 324 25.01 0.47 -14.09
N VAL A 325 24.88 1.37 -15.08
CA VAL A 325 23.59 1.95 -15.49
C VAL A 325 22.56 0.86 -15.84
N GLU A 326 23.02 -0.24 -16.43
CA GLU A 326 22.17 -1.37 -16.83
C GLU A 326 21.49 -2.09 -15.65
N HIS A 327 22.10 -2.02 -14.46
CA HIS A 327 21.48 -2.49 -13.22
C HIS A 327 20.15 -1.76 -12.98
N TYR A 328 20.15 -0.43 -13.08
CA TYR A 328 18.97 0.41 -12.85
C TYR A 328 17.91 0.23 -13.94
N ARG A 329 18.33 0.05 -15.19
CA ARG A 329 17.42 -0.31 -16.29
C ARG A 329 16.73 -1.65 -16.02
N THR A 330 17.47 -2.64 -15.55
CA THR A 330 16.93 -3.96 -15.19
C THR A 330 15.93 -3.87 -14.04
N VAL A 331 16.27 -3.15 -12.96
CA VAL A 331 15.35 -2.92 -11.83
C VAL A 331 14.08 -2.21 -12.30
N MET A 332 14.20 -1.21 -13.16
CA MET A 332 13.05 -0.54 -13.76
C MET A 332 12.16 -1.51 -14.53
N ALA A 333 12.74 -2.34 -15.41
CA ALA A 333 11.98 -3.32 -16.18
C ALA A 333 11.27 -4.33 -15.26
N GLN A 334 11.96 -4.87 -14.25
CA GLN A 334 11.39 -5.81 -13.27
C GLN A 334 10.21 -5.21 -12.51
N ARG A 335 10.31 -3.97 -12.03
CA ARG A 335 9.23 -3.32 -11.26
C ARG A 335 8.08 -2.79 -12.14
N LEU A 336 8.30 -2.63 -13.43
CA LEU A 336 7.26 -2.26 -14.41
C LEU A 336 6.58 -3.47 -15.05
N ASP A 337 7.07 -4.69 -14.78
CA ASP A 337 6.45 -5.91 -15.28
C ASP A 337 5.01 -6.04 -14.77
N LYS A 338 4.08 -6.34 -15.68
CA LYS A 338 2.64 -6.35 -15.39
C LYS A 338 2.22 -7.51 -14.50
N GLU A 339 2.90 -8.65 -14.61
CA GLU A 339 2.53 -9.87 -13.88
C GLU A 339 3.32 -9.95 -12.57
N LYS A 340 4.64 -9.73 -12.63
CA LYS A 340 5.57 -10.00 -11.53
C LYS A 340 6.08 -8.74 -10.83
N GLY A 341 5.78 -7.54 -11.34
CA GLY A 341 6.33 -6.29 -10.81
C GLY A 341 6.03 -6.07 -9.33
N HIS A 342 4.88 -6.56 -8.85
CA HIS A 342 4.47 -6.47 -7.45
C HIS A 342 5.42 -7.20 -6.48
N LEU A 343 6.08 -8.26 -6.93
CA LEU A 343 7.07 -9.02 -6.13
C LEU A 343 8.34 -8.19 -5.87
N PHE A 344 8.72 -7.32 -6.81
CA PHE A 344 9.95 -6.53 -6.75
C PHE A 344 9.77 -5.16 -6.09
N LEU A 345 8.54 -4.75 -5.76
CA LEU A 345 8.23 -3.44 -5.17
C LEU A 345 8.93 -3.20 -3.83
N LEU A 346 9.03 -4.23 -3.00
CA LEU A 346 9.56 -4.15 -1.62
C LEU A 346 11.05 -4.51 -1.51
N ARG A 347 11.72 -4.82 -2.63
CA ARG A 347 13.12 -5.25 -2.66
C ARG A 347 14.06 -4.04 -2.62
N ASP A 348 14.36 -3.59 -1.40
CA ASP A 348 15.22 -2.44 -1.15
C ASP A 348 16.67 -2.70 -1.56
N ALA A 349 17.17 -3.95 -1.47
CA ALA A 349 18.57 -4.30 -1.79
C ALA A 349 18.98 -3.94 -3.23
N ASP A 350 18.03 -3.93 -4.17
CA ASP A 350 18.27 -3.58 -5.56
C ASP A 350 18.60 -2.10 -5.76
N LEU A 351 18.22 -1.23 -4.82
CA LEU A 351 18.43 0.22 -4.90
C LEU A 351 19.10 0.81 -3.65
N MET A 352 19.64 -0.03 -2.77
CA MET A 352 20.30 0.38 -1.53
C MET A 352 21.62 -0.37 -1.33
N PRO A 353 22.59 0.21 -0.59
CA PRO A 353 23.75 -0.55 -0.15
C PRO A 353 23.31 -1.75 0.71
N PRO A 354 24.07 -2.86 0.68
CA PRO A 354 23.74 -4.03 1.47
C PRO A 354 23.70 -3.68 2.97
N PRO A 355 22.77 -4.28 3.74
CA PRO A 355 22.74 -4.07 5.18
C PRO A 355 24.05 -4.53 5.83
N GLN A 356 24.47 -3.85 6.89
CA GLN A 356 25.65 -4.26 7.65
C GLN A 356 25.42 -5.65 8.26
N PRO A 357 26.39 -6.58 8.17
CA PRO A 357 26.27 -7.90 8.79
C PRO A 357 25.96 -7.80 10.29
N GLY A 358 24.93 -8.51 10.75
CA GLY A 358 24.52 -8.50 12.17
C GLY A 358 23.71 -7.28 12.61
N ALA A 359 23.30 -6.38 11.69
CA ALA A 359 22.40 -5.30 12.02
C ALA A 359 21.01 -5.85 12.39
N GLY A 360 20.53 -5.54 13.61
CA GLY A 360 19.16 -5.84 14.01
C GLY A 360 18.11 -5.10 13.16
N PRO A 361 16.80 -5.30 13.41
CA PRO A 361 15.75 -4.52 12.76
C PRO A 361 15.96 -3.00 12.99
N LEU A 362 15.52 -2.18 12.03
CA LEU A 362 15.53 -0.73 12.20
C LEU A 362 14.52 -0.34 13.30
N PRO A 363 14.86 0.59 14.20
CA PRO A 363 14.03 0.94 15.35
C PRO A 363 12.65 1.53 14.97
N ASP A 364 12.51 2.06 13.75
CA ASP A 364 11.32 2.77 13.25
C ASP A 364 10.80 2.15 11.95
N ASP A 365 10.67 0.82 11.88
CA ASP A 365 10.14 0.12 10.70
C ASP A 365 8.60 0.23 10.66
N PRO A 366 8.00 1.10 9.80
CA PRO A 366 6.55 1.21 9.69
C PRO A 366 5.93 -0.03 9.02
N GLN A 367 6.76 -0.84 8.36
CA GLN A 367 6.37 -2.13 7.80
C GLN A 367 6.58 -3.25 8.81
N ALA A 368 7.04 -3.01 10.04
CA ALA A 368 7.17 -4.07 11.04
C ALA A 368 5.83 -4.73 11.37
N GLU A 369 4.72 -3.99 11.26
CA GLU A 369 3.36 -4.51 11.46
C GLU A 369 2.85 -5.28 10.24
N MET A 370 3.07 -4.78 9.01
CA MET A 370 2.78 -5.51 7.76
C MET A 370 3.66 -6.76 7.61
N THR A 371 4.95 -6.66 7.96
CA THR A 371 5.90 -7.78 8.01
C THR A 371 5.52 -8.71 9.15
N ARG A 372 4.99 -8.24 10.29
CA ARG A 372 4.38 -9.12 11.32
C ARG A 372 3.12 -9.83 10.83
N LEU A 373 2.31 -9.17 10.01
CA LEU A 373 1.10 -9.72 9.39
C LEU A 373 1.44 -10.72 8.27
N LEU A 374 2.46 -10.47 7.46
CA LEU A 374 3.01 -11.44 6.50
C LEU A 374 3.71 -12.61 7.23
N ARG A 375 4.48 -12.33 8.28
CA ARG A 375 5.00 -13.32 9.25
C ARG A 375 3.90 -14.04 10.04
N SER A 376 2.62 -13.62 9.92
CA SER A 376 1.50 -14.29 10.55
C SER A 376 1.01 -15.52 9.77
N GLU A 377 1.57 -15.81 8.59
CA GLU A 377 1.58 -17.18 8.06
C GLU A 377 2.30 -18.14 9.02
N GLY A 378 3.39 -17.67 9.65
CA GLY A 378 4.07 -18.36 10.74
C GLY A 378 3.24 -18.50 12.03
N LEU A 379 2.12 -17.78 12.19
CA LEU A 379 1.21 -17.94 13.34
C LEU A 379 0.35 -19.21 13.22
N LEU A 380 -0.02 -19.62 12.00
CA LEU A 380 -0.68 -20.92 11.76
C LEU A 380 0.30 -22.07 12.01
N GLN A 381 1.55 -21.93 11.56
CA GLN A 381 2.60 -22.95 11.74
C GLN A 381 3.10 -23.03 13.19
N LYS A 382 3.29 -21.89 13.89
CA LYS A 382 3.61 -21.84 15.33
C LYS A 382 2.45 -22.30 16.20
N ARG A 383 1.19 -22.00 15.84
CA ARG A 383 0.01 -22.56 16.55
C ARG A 383 -0.12 -24.07 16.31
N ALA A 384 0.19 -24.55 15.11
CA ALA A 384 0.23 -25.99 14.81
C ALA A 384 1.35 -26.71 15.58
N ARG A 385 2.56 -26.12 15.65
CA ARG A 385 3.67 -26.69 16.43
C ARG A 385 3.44 -26.63 17.93
N ALA A 386 2.98 -25.50 18.47
CA ALA A 386 2.65 -25.40 19.90
C ALA A 386 1.51 -26.35 20.32
N LYS A 387 0.59 -26.67 19.38
CA LYS A 387 -0.41 -27.71 19.55
C LYS A 387 0.23 -29.11 19.54
N ALA A 388 1.09 -29.40 18.56
CA ALA A 388 1.82 -30.67 18.46
C ALA A 388 2.76 -30.92 19.68
N GLU A 389 3.41 -29.89 20.22
CA GLU A 389 4.26 -29.99 21.41
C GLU A 389 3.45 -30.28 22.68
N ARG A 390 2.25 -29.68 22.82
CA ARG A 390 1.32 -29.98 23.91
C ARG A 390 0.80 -31.41 23.80
N GLU A 391 0.41 -31.83 22.60
CA GLU A 391 -0.05 -33.19 22.33
C GLU A 391 1.07 -34.22 22.60
N LEU A 392 2.31 -33.92 22.22
CA LEU A 392 3.48 -34.76 22.51
C LEU A 392 3.73 -34.91 24.02
N GLU A 393 3.67 -33.81 24.79
CA GLU A 393 3.86 -33.89 26.25
C GLU A 393 2.69 -34.58 26.95
N GLU A 394 1.46 -34.43 26.44
CA GLU A 394 0.32 -35.22 26.93
C GLU A 394 0.49 -36.71 26.65
N ILE A 395 1.02 -37.09 25.48
CA ILE A 395 1.35 -38.48 25.13
C ILE A 395 2.45 -39.01 26.05
N LYS A 396 3.55 -38.28 26.22
CA LYS A 396 4.65 -38.67 27.15
C LYS A 396 4.16 -38.78 28.59
N ALA A 397 3.29 -37.88 29.05
CA ALA A 397 2.70 -37.94 30.39
C ALA A 397 1.82 -39.18 30.57
N LYS A 398 1.03 -39.56 29.56
CA LYS A 398 0.23 -40.80 29.56
C LYS A 398 1.11 -42.05 29.57
N ILE A 399 2.22 -42.06 28.83
CA ILE A 399 3.18 -43.18 28.82
C ILE A 399 3.88 -43.33 30.18
N ARG A 400 4.31 -42.21 30.79
CA ARG A 400 4.86 -42.22 32.16
C ARG A 400 3.84 -42.71 33.20
N ALA A 401 2.56 -42.32 33.05
CA ALA A 401 1.50 -42.79 33.93
C ALA A 401 1.22 -44.30 33.81
N GLN A 402 1.64 -44.93 32.72
CA GLN A 402 1.59 -46.38 32.50
C GLN A 402 2.88 -47.09 32.93
N GLY A 403 3.84 -46.38 33.53
CA GLY A 403 5.08 -46.95 34.06
C GLY A 403 6.16 -47.23 33.02
N LEU A 404 6.01 -46.70 31.81
CA LEU A 404 6.95 -46.86 30.69
C LEU A 404 7.78 -45.59 30.49
N ASP A 405 9.01 -45.75 29.98
CA ASP A 405 9.89 -44.65 29.62
C ASP A 405 9.52 -44.14 28.21
N PRO A 406 9.04 -42.89 28.03
CA PRO A 406 8.58 -42.42 26.73
C PRO A 406 9.72 -42.10 25.75
N GLU A 407 10.92 -41.86 26.24
CA GLU A 407 12.07 -41.40 25.45
C GLU A 407 12.45 -42.35 24.29
N PRO A 408 12.41 -43.70 24.41
CA PRO A 408 12.59 -44.61 23.27
C PRO A 408 11.32 -44.90 22.46
N LEU A 409 10.13 -44.54 22.95
CA LEU A 409 8.84 -44.93 22.37
C LEU A 409 8.18 -43.82 21.53
N VAL A 410 8.52 -42.57 21.82
CA VAL A 410 7.96 -41.40 21.15
C VAL A 410 9.06 -40.74 20.34
N ALA A 411 8.92 -40.77 19.01
CA ALA A 411 9.84 -40.04 18.14
C ALA A 411 9.81 -38.54 18.50
N PRO A 412 10.97 -37.87 18.65
CA PRO A 412 10.98 -36.43 18.87
C PRO A 412 10.31 -35.75 17.68
N LEU A 413 9.60 -34.65 17.94
CA LEU A 413 9.17 -33.76 16.87
C LEU A 413 10.40 -33.41 16.02
N PRO A 414 10.26 -33.32 14.69
CA PRO A 414 11.35 -32.86 13.84
C PRO A 414 11.95 -31.58 14.44
N PRO A 415 13.29 -31.43 14.42
CA PRO A 415 13.89 -30.16 14.80
C PRO A 415 13.21 -29.05 13.98
N ASP A 416 13.11 -27.83 14.53
CA ASP A 416 12.86 -26.68 13.66
C ASP A 416 13.92 -26.76 12.56
N GLU A 417 13.51 -27.14 11.34
CA GLU A 417 14.16 -26.51 10.23
C GLU A 417 13.81 -25.05 10.44
N ASP A 418 14.82 -24.25 10.77
CA ASP A 418 14.72 -22.82 10.58
C ASP A 418 14.34 -22.67 9.10
N VAL A 419 13.05 -22.66 8.79
CA VAL A 419 12.56 -22.10 7.54
C VAL A 419 12.93 -20.65 7.72
N ILE A 420 14.11 -20.31 7.21
CA ILE A 420 14.56 -18.94 7.08
C ILE A 420 13.53 -18.36 6.11
N GLU A 421 12.45 -17.82 6.67
CA GLU A 421 11.42 -17.11 5.92
C GLU A 421 12.18 -16.10 5.05
N PRO A 422 12.05 -16.17 3.72
CA PRO A 422 12.84 -15.33 2.85
C PRO A 422 12.55 -13.89 3.24
N SER A 423 13.62 -13.11 3.43
CA SER A 423 13.47 -11.68 3.62
C SER A 423 12.69 -11.08 2.44
N LEU A 424 12.12 -9.87 2.61
CA LEU A 424 11.46 -9.16 1.50
C LEU A 424 12.36 -9.06 0.25
N ASP A 425 13.69 -9.07 0.45
CA ASP A 425 14.68 -9.06 -0.64
C ASP A 425 14.88 -10.41 -1.33
N GLU A 426 14.55 -11.52 -0.67
CA GLU A 426 14.69 -12.90 -1.18
C GLU A 426 13.39 -13.47 -1.73
N LEU A 427 12.25 -12.84 -1.39
CA LEU A 427 10.91 -13.26 -1.76
C LEU A 427 10.72 -13.48 -3.27
N PRO A 428 11.19 -12.60 -4.19
CA PRO A 428 11.02 -12.83 -5.62
C PRO A 428 11.71 -14.11 -6.11
N ALA A 429 12.95 -14.34 -5.67
CA ALA A 429 13.73 -15.52 -6.06
C ALA A 429 13.20 -16.81 -5.41
N TYR A 430 12.56 -16.70 -4.24
CA TYR A 430 11.85 -17.82 -3.62
C TYR A 430 10.61 -18.19 -4.43
N VAL A 431 9.74 -17.22 -4.73
CA VAL A 431 8.51 -17.42 -5.52
C VAL A 431 8.84 -17.93 -6.92
N GLU A 432 9.84 -17.37 -7.59
CA GLU A 432 10.26 -17.80 -8.92
C GLU A 432 10.78 -19.24 -8.93
N ARG A 433 11.61 -19.63 -7.94
CA ARG A 433 12.05 -21.03 -7.79
C ARG A 433 10.87 -21.95 -7.51
N ALA A 434 9.97 -21.58 -6.59
CA ALA A 434 8.80 -22.37 -6.27
C ALA A 434 7.88 -22.56 -7.48
N MET A 435 7.66 -21.51 -8.28
CA MET A 435 6.90 -21.57 -9.52
C MET A 435 7.59 -22.44 -10.57
N THR A 436 8.89 -22.23 -10.81
CA THR A 436 9.66 -23.01 -11.80
C THR A 436 9.70 -24.49 -11.42
N GLU A 437 9.85 -24.79 -10.13
CA GLU A 437 9.85 -26.14 -9.62
C GLU A 437 8.45 -26.75 -9.69
N ALA A 438 7.39 -26.00 -9.39
CA ALA A 438 6.02 -26.45 -9.60
C ALA A 438 5.71 -26.72 -11.07
N GLU A 439 6.14 -25.86 -11.99
CA GLU A 439 5.99 -26.04 -13.44
C GLU A 439 6.79 -27.24 -13.94
N LYS A 440 8.02 -27.41 -13.47
CA LYS A 440 8.86 -28.55 -13.84
C LYS A 440 8.31 -29.86 -13.28
N VAL A 441 7.88 -29.88 -12.03
CA VAL A 441 7.21 -31.04 -11.42
C VAL A 441 5.93 -31.36 -12.18
N LYS A 442 5.15 -30.35 -12.57
CA LYS A 442 3.96 -30.51 -13.40
C LYS A 442 4.30 -31.07 -14.78
N ALA A 443 5.29 -30.51 -15.48
CA ALA A 443 5.72 -30.95 -16.80
C ALA A 443 6.34 -32.35 -16.78
N ASP A 444 7.16 -32.68 -15.78
CA ASP A 444 7.75 -34.01 -15.59
C ASP A 444 6.68 -35.03 -15.21
N ALA A 445 5.68 -34.64 -14.40
CA ALA A 445 4.53 -35.48 -14.08
C ALA A 445 3.63 -35.70 -15.31
N GLU A 446 3.39 -34.68 -16.13
CA GLU A 446 2.66 -34.76 -17.39
C GLU A 446 3.39 -35.62 -18.42
N ALA A 447 4.71 -35.45 -18.57
CA ALA A 447 5.54 -36.24 -19.48
C ALA A 447 5.66 -37.71 -19.04
N ARG A 448 5.81 -37.97 -17.73
CA ARG A 448 5.76 -39.34 -17.19
C ARG A 448 4.39 -39.97 -17.38
N ARG A 449 3.32 -39.24 -17.07
CA ARG A 449 1.95 -39.70 -17.31
C ARG A 449 1.73 -40.04 -18.78
N ALA A 450 2.12 -39.17 -19.71
CA ALA A 450 1.97 -39.40 -21.13
C ALA A 450 2.77 -40.62 -21.63
N ALA A 451 4.00 -40.80 -21.14
CA ALA A 451 4.84 -41.95 -21.51
C ALA A 451 4.31 -43.28 -20.92
N GLU A 452 3.79 -43.25 -19.69
CA GLU A 452 3.13 -44.38 -19.04
C GLU A 452 1.78 -44.69 -19.71
N GLU A 453 1.02 -43.67 -20.10
CA GLU A 453 -0.22 -43.78 -20.89
C GLU A 453 0.04 -44.50 -22.22
N GLN A 454 1.10 -44.10 -22.94
CA GLN A 454 1.44 -44.70 -24.23
C GLN A 454 1.89 -46.15 -24.08
N ARG A 455 2.66 -46.47 -23.03
CA ARG A 455 3.04 -47.86 -22.72
C ARG A 455 1.83 -48.69 -22.33
N ALA A 456 0.98 -48.18 -21.45
CA ALA A 456 -0.21 -48.88 -20.99
C ALA A 456 -1.26 -49.04 -22.11
N ARG A 457 -1.42 -48.07 -23.02
CA ARG A 457 -2.20 -48.23 -24.27
C ARG A 457 -1.67 -49.37 -25.13
N ALA A 458 -0.36 -49.41 -25.36
CA ALA A 458 0.27 -50.46 -26.18
C ALA A 458 0.18 -51.86 -25.55
N GLU A 459 0.24 -51.93 -24.21
CA GLU A 459 0.17 -53.18 -23.45
C GLU A 459 -1.27 -53.70 -23.32
N CYS A 460 -2.24 -52.82 -23.08
CA CYS A 460 -3.67 -53.16 -23.13
C CYS A 460 -4.09 -53.65 -24.52
N ALA A 461 -3.63 -52.99 -25.59
CA ALA A 461 -3.90 -53.41 -26.97
C ALA A 461 -3.33 -54.80 -27.29
N LYS A 462 -2.16 -55.17 -26.74
CA LYS A 462 -1.58 -56.53 -26.87
C LYS A 462 -2.43 -57.60 -26.19
N HIS A 463 -3.16 -57.25 -25.13
CA HIS A 463 -3.96 -58.16 -24.34
C HIS A 463 -5.48 -58.08 -24.63
N GLY A 464 -5.89 -57.30 -25.64
CA GLY A 464 -7.28 -57.20 -26.08
C GLY A 464 -8.17 -56.27 -25.24
N PHE A 465 -7.58 -55.37 -24.45
CA PHE A 465 -8.28 -54.40 -23.61
C PHE A 465 -8.26 -53.00 -24.23
N ASP A 466 -9.37 -52.27 -24.17
CA ASP A 466 -9.47 -50.86 -24.58
C ASP A 466 -9.03 -49.95 -23.43
N TYR A 467 -7.83 -49.39 -23.57
CA TYR A 467 -7.24 -48.50 -22.57
C TYR A 467 -8.05 -47.23 -22.34
N ASP A 468 -8.64 -46.64 -23.39
CA ASP A 468 -9.38 -45.38 -23.27
C ASP A 468 -10.72 -45.61 -22.56
N ALA A 469 -11.33 -46.79 -22.74
CA ALA A 469 -12.49 -47.22 -21.96
C ALA A 469 -12.12 -47.45 -20.47
N ILE A 470 -10.99 -48.12 -20.19
CA ILE A 470 -10.51 -48.38 -18.81
C ILE A 470 -10.12 -47.08 -18.10
N MET A 471 -9.47 -46.14 -18.80
CA MET A 471 -9.13 -44.83 -18.24
C MET A 471 -10.33 -43.92 -18.11
N GLY A 472 -11.33 -44.03 -18.99
CA GLY A 472 -12.63 -43.39 -18.84
C GLY A 472 -13.39 -43.87 -17.60
N GLU A 473 -13.26 -45.16 -17.23
CA GLU A 473 -13.74 -45.68 -15.94
C GLU A 473 -12.89 -45.18 -14.76
N ARG A 474 -11.56 -45.16 -14.87
CA ARG A 474 -10.68 -44.61 -13.80
C ARG A 474 -10.82 -43.10 -13.59
N GLN A 475 -11.12 -42.32 -14.62
CA GLN A 475 -11.42 -40.89 -14.48
C GLN A 475 -12.72 -40.67 -13.71
N LYS A 476 -13.71 -41.54 -13.89
CA LYS A 476 -14.92 -41.55 -13.04
C LYS A 476 -14.61 -41.93 -11.59
N GLU A 477 -13.54 -42.69 -11.36
CA GLU A 477 -13.05 -43.07 -10.03
C GLU A 477 -12.10 -42.05 -9.37
N ALA A 478 -11.50 -41.12 -10.12
CA ALA A 478 -10.46 -40.20 -9.65
C ALA A 478 -11.00 -38.87 -9.08
N GLY A 479 -12.28 -38.56 -9.25
CA GLY A 479 -12.96 -37.40 -8.64
C GLY A 479 -13.72 -37.78 -7.37
N GLY A 480 -13.96 -36.81 -6.47
CA GLY A 480 -14.72 -37.00 -5.24
C GLY A 480 -13.90 -37.07 -3.95
N PRO A 481 -14.57 -37.27 -2.80
CA PRO A 481 -13.97 -37.19 -1.49
C PRO A 481 -12.95 -38.32 -1.23
N PRO A 482 -12.02 -38.12 -0.26
CA PRO A 482 -11.09 -39.15 0.16
C PRO A 482 -11.83 -40.44 0.53
N ARG A 483 -11.47 -41.57 -0.11
CA ARG A 483 -12.12 -42.88 0.12
C ARG A 483 -11.70 -43.57 1.41
N PHE A 484 -10.62 -43.10 2.02
CA PHE A 484 -10.09 -43.66 3.26
C PHE A 484 -11.09 -43.45 4.41
N SER A 485 -11.44 -44.54 5.09
CA SER A 485 -12.28 -44.52 6.28
C SER A 485 -11.63 -45.35 7.37
N ALA A 486 -11.31 -44.72 8.50
CA ALA A 486 -10.73 -45.37 9.66
C ALA A 486 -11.62 -46.51 10.16
N LYS A 487 -12.94 -46.29 10.16
CA LYS A 487 -13.92 -47.32 10.56
C LYS A 487 -13.85 -48.56 9.67
N LYS A 488 -13.90 -48.39 8.33
CA LYS A 488 -13.83 -49.54 7.40
C LYS A 488 -12.48 -50.23 7.45
N GLU A 489 -11.40 -49.49 7.67
CA GLU A 489 -10.06 -50.08 7.81
C GLU A 489 -9.96 -50.91 9.09
N LEU A 490 -10.51 -50.43 10.22
CA LEU A 490 -10.60 -51.19 11.46
C LEU A 490 -11.49 -52.44 11.32
N GLU A 491 -12.66 -52.32 10.68
CA GLU A 491 -13.54 -53.46 10.37
C GLU A 491 -12.83 -54.49 9.47
N ARG A 492 -12.08 -54.04 8.47
CA ARG A 492 -11.27 -54.92 7.62
C ARG A 492 -10.19 -55.65 8.42
N ILE A 493 -9.50 -54.95 9.32
CA ILE A 493 -8.50 -55.56 10.21
C ILE A 493 -9.17 -56.63 11.09
N GLU A 494 -10.37 -56.36 11.60
CA GLU A 494 -11.17 -57.30 12.39
C GLU A 494 -11.63 -58.52 11.57
N ASP A 495 -12.12 -58.31 10.36
CA ASP A 495 -12.52 -59.39 9.44
C ASP A 495 -11.35 -60.30 9.07
N VAL A 496 -10.17 -59.72 8.78
CA VAL A 496 -8.96 -60.48 8.47
C VAL A 496 -8.51 -61.29 9.68
N ALA A 497 -8.56 -60.72 10.89
CA ALA A 497 -8.26 -61.45 12.11
C ALA A 497 -9.27 -62.57 12.36
N GLN A 498 -10.56 -62.31 12.12
CA GLN A 498 -11.61 -63.32 12.27
C GLN A 498 -11.44 -64.45 11.25
N MET A 499 -11.03 -64.16 10.01
CA MET A 499 -10.67 -65.16 9.01
C MET A 499 -9.45 -65.99 9.43
N ALA A 500 -8.40 -65.35 9.97
CA ALA A 500 -7.22 -66.04 10.48
C ALA A 500 -7.57 -67.00 11.64
N ARG A 501 -8.40 -66.54 12.59
CA ARG A 501 -8.96 -67.38 13.68
C ARG A 501 -9.72 -68.58 13.12
N ASN A 502 -10.62 -68.35 12.16
CA ASN A 502 -11.44 -69.42 11.55
C ASN A 502 -10.59 -70.42 10.74
N GLY A 503 -9.45 -69.99 10.20
CA GLY A 503 -8.49 -70.82 9.46
C GLY A 503 -7.45 -71.53 10.32
N GLY A 504 -7.46 -71.35 11.64
CA GLY A 504 -6.49 -71.97 12.57
C GLY A 504 -5.08 -71.38 12.49
N VAL A 505 -4.92 -70.15 11.98
CA VAL A 505 -3.65 -69.44 11.89
C VAL A 505 -3.57 -68.44 13.05
N GLU A 506 -2.61 -68.64 13.97
CA GLU A 506 -2.33 -67.65 15.01
C GLU A 506 -1.51 -66.50 14.45
N TRP A 507 -2.03 -65.26 14.54
CA TRP A 507 -1.35 -64.05 14.06
C TRP A 507 -1.29 -62.98 15.15
N PRO A 508 -0.34 -63.09 16.10
CA PRO A 508 -0.29 -62.26 17.31
C PRO A 508 -0.14 -60.75 17.04
N GLU A 509 0.51 -60.40 15.93
CA GLU A 509 0.72 -59.01 15.50
C GLU A 509 -0.59 -58.31 15.08
N LEU A 510 -1.48 -59.05 14.39
CA LEU A 510 -2.79 -58.55 13.96
C LEU A 510 -3.75 -58.42 15.15
N GLU A 511 -3.67 -59.34 16.11
CA GLU A 511 -4.43 -59.29 17.37
C GLU A 511 -3.98 -58.11 18.25
N ALA A 512 -2.67 -57.80 18.26
CA ALA A 512 -2.16 -56.62 18.94
C ALA A 512 -2.67 -55.32 18.29
N GLN A 513 -2.78 -55.26 16.96
CA GLN A 513 -3.37 -54.12 16.25
C GLN A 513 -4.84 -53.90 16.57
N LEU A 514 -5.64 -54.96 16.75
CA LEU A 514 -7.04 -54.87 17.16
C LEU A 514 -7.24 -54.31 18.58
N GLY A 515 -6.26 -54.55 19.46
CA GLY A 515 -6.25 -54.00 20.82
C GLY A 515 -5.66 -52.58 20.92
N ASP A 516 -5.04 -52.06 19.86
CA ASP A 516 -4.31 -50.79 19.86
C ASP A 516 -5.26 -49.59 19.68
N ARG A 517 -5.66 -48.98 20.81
CA ARG A 517 -6.46 -47.75 20.82
C ARG A 517 -5.76 -46.55 20.17
N GLU A 518 -4.43 -46.55 20.11
CA GLU A 518 -3.62 -45.46 19.54
C GLU A 518 -3.51 -45.58 18.01
N LEU A 519 -3.49 -46.80 17.47
CA LEU A 519 -3.69 -47.04 16.03
C LEU A 519 -5.06 -46.53 15.57
N ALA A 520 -6.13 -46.90 16.28
CA ALA A 520 -7.47 -46.41 15.97
C ALA A 520 -7.52 -44.87 15.98
N ALA A 521 -6.99 -44.22 17.01
CA ALA A 521 -6.95 -42.76 17.09
C ALA A 521 -6.20 -42.11 15.92
N ARG A 522 -5.02 -42.65 15.54
CA ARG A 522 -4.24 -42.15 14.39
C ARG A 522 -4.99 -42.30 13.07
N LEU A 523 -5.68 -43.43 12.84
CA LEU A 523 -6.47 -43.62 11.63
C LEU A 523 -7.61 -42.59 11.55
N PHE A 524 -8.31 -42.33 12.65
CA PHE A 524 -9.35 -41.28 12.69
C PHE A 524 -8.77 -39.87 12.48
N GLU A 525 -7.59 -39.58 13.00
CA GLU A 525 -6.92 -38.29 12.81
C GLU A 525 -6.48 -38.07 11.35
N VAL A 526 -5.92 -39.09 10.70
CA VAL A 526 -5.57 -39.03 9.27
C VAL A 526 -6.81 -38.84 8.40
N GLU A 527 -7.90 -39.55 8.68
CA GLU A 527 -9.18 -39.36 7.98
C GLU A 527 -9.69 -37.93 8.13
N GLU A 528 -9.65 -37.36 9.33
CA GLU A 528 -10.11 -35.99 9.59
C GLU A 528 -9.23 -34.93 8.93
N GLN A 529 -7.91 -35.11 8.92
CA GLN A 529 -7.00 -34.21 8.20
C GLN A 529 -7.29 -34.21 6.69
N MET A 530 -7.50 -35.39 6.10
CA MET A 530 -7.86 -35.52 4.68
C MET A 530 -9.21 -34.86 4.38
N ARG A 531 -10.24 -35.13 5.20
CA ARG A 531 -11.58 -34.53 5.05
C ARG A 531 -11.56 -33.01 5.24
N SER A 532 -10.80 -32.49 6.20
CA SER A 532 -10.66 -31.06 6.47
C SER A 532 -9.97 -30.32 5.31
N ALA A 533 -8.90 -30.89 4.75
CA ALA A 533 -8.25 -30.34 3.57
C ALA A 533 -9.20 -30.35 2.35
N TYR A 534 -9.83 -31.50 2.11
CA TYR A 534 -10.79 -31.64 1.01
C TYR A 534 -11.98 -30.68 1.14
N ARG A 535 -12.50 -30.46 2.36
CA ARG A 535 -13.57 -29.49 2.63
C ARG A 535 -13.26 -28.08 2.11
N LYS A 536 -12.01 -27.64 2.18
CA LYS A 536 -11.59 -26.31 1.70
C LYS A 536 -11.28 -26.27 0.22
N PHE A 537 -10.67 -27.33 -0.32
CA PHE A 537 -10.07 -27.31 -1.65
C PHE A 537 -10.79 -28.17 -2.70
N ALA A 538 -11.95 -28.76 -2.39
CA ALA A 538 -12.71 -29.64 -3.28
C ALA A 538 -12.89 -29.09 -4.73
N HIS A 539 -13.08 -27.78 -4.86
CA HIS A 539 -13.26 -27.12 -6.16
C HIS A 539 -12.01 -27.13 -7.06
N HIS A 540 -10.82 -27.39 -6.52
CA HIS A 540 -9.58 -27.58 -7.29
C HIS A 540 -9.37 -29.01 -7.80
N TYR A 541 -10.07 -30.00 -7.23
CA TYR A 541 -9.98 -31.39 -7.67
C TYR A 541 -10.84 -31.64 -8.92
N PRO A 542 -10.62 -32.73 -9.68
CA PRO A 542 -11.55 -33.16 -10.73
C PRO A 542 -12.96 -33.39 -10.17
N ALA A 543 -14.00 -33.09 -10.95
CA ALA A 543 -15.38 -33.27 -10.52
C ALA A 543 -15.70 -34.73 -10.16
N ALA A 544 -16.39 -34.92 -9.04
CA ALA A 544 -16.98 -36.22 -8.71
C ALA A 544 -18.03 -36.65 -9.75
N SER A 545 -18.17 -37.97 -9.92
CA SER A 545 -19.22 -38.54 -10.76
C SER A 545 -20.60 -38.37 -10.11
N ARG A 546 -21.62 -38.03 -10.89
CA ARG A 546 -23.02 -38.05 -10.42
C ARG A 546 -23.47 -39.50 -10.17
N LEU A 547 -24.28 -39.72 -9.14
CA LEU A 547 -24.93 -41.00 -8.92
C LEU A 547 -25.93 -41.28 -10.06
N GLY A 548 -25.96 -42.52 -10.54
CA GLY A 548 -26.88 -42.96 -11.58
C GLY A 548 -27.65 -44.22 -11.19
N GLY A 549 -28.74 -44.49 -11.91
CA GLY A 549 -29.49 -45.75 -11.80
C GLY A 549 -30.13 -45.98 -10.42
N GLU A 550 -30.10 -47.23 -9.96
CA GLU A 550 -30.73 -47.65 -8.69
C GLU A 550 -30.07 -47.03 -7.45
N GLU A 551 -28.76 -46.75 -7.49
CA GLU A 551 -28.05 -46.17 -6.35
C GLU A 551 -28.48 -44.72 -6.07
N ALA A 552 -28.70 -43.92 -7.12
CA ALA A 552 -29.26 -42.58 -6.99
C ALA A 552 -30.66 -42.61 -6.36
N ALA A 553 -31.50 -43.55 -6.78
CA ALA A 553 -32.85 -43.73 -6.23
C ALA A 553 -32.82 -44.16 -4.76
N ARG A 554 -31.91 -45.06 -4.39
CA ARG A 554 -31.70 -45.52 -3.00
C ARG A 554 -31.29 -44.37 -2.09
N VAL A 555 -30.24 -43.62 -2.46
CA VAL A 555 -29.74 -42.50 -1.65
C VAL A 555 -30.81 -41.40 -1.50
N ARG A 556 -31.57 -41.12 -2.57
CA ARG A 556 -32.67 -40.16 -2.52
C ARG A 556 -33.78 -40.58 -1.55
N GLU A 557 -34.24 -41.83 -1.61
CA GLU A 557 -35.25 -42.35 -0.65
C GLU A 557 -34.72 -42.38 0.78
N GLU A 558 -33.45 -42.72 0.98
CA GLU A 558 -32.81 -42.68 2.30
C GLU A 558 -32.86 -41.27 2.90
N VAL A 559 -32.52 -40.24 2.11
CA VAL A 559 -32.58 -38.84 2.56
C VAL A 559 -34.03 -38.42 2.89
N ILE A 560 -35.01 -38.81 2.05
CA ILE A 560 -36.43 -38.51 2.28
C ILE A 560 -36.93 -39.16 3.57
N ALA A 561 -36.65 -40.44 3.78
CA ALA A 561 -37.09 -41.19 4.95
C ALA A 561 -36.41 -40.68 6.23
N GLY A 562 -35.09 -40.50 6.20
CA GLY A 562 -34.32 -40.04 7.35
C GLY A 562 -34.68 -38.61 7.76
N HIS A 563 -34.86 -37.69 6.79
CA HIS A 563 -35.30 -36.34 7.10
C HIS A 563 -36.70 -36.31 7.75
N ARG A 564 -37.65 -37.12 7.27
CA ARG A 564 -38.98 -37.27 7.90
C ARG A 564 -38.90 -37.84 9.33
N ALA A 565 -37.89 -38.66 9.61
CA ALA A 565 -37.63 -39.21 10.93
C ALA A 565 -36.85 -38.26 11.86
N GLY A 566 -36.39 -37.10 11.36
CA GLY A 566 -35.58 -36.15 12.11
C GLY A 566 -34.13 -36.59 12.28
N GLU A 567 -33.62 -37.44 11.39
CA GLU A 567 -32.23 -37.90 11.41
C GLU A 567 -31.27 -36.77 10.99
N SER A 568 -30.08 -36.74 11.61
CA SER A 568 -28.98 -35.88 11.19
C SER A 568 -28.20 -36.55 10.05
N PHE A 569 -27.80 -35.73 9.07
CA PHE A 569 -26.96 -36.10 7.95
C PHE A 569 -25.56 -35.49 8.06
N ALA A 570 -25.16 -35.01 9.24
CA ALA A 570 -23.85 -34.43 9.48
C ALA A 570 -22.72 -35.40 9.08
N GLY A 571 -21.73 -34.88 8.33
CA GLY A 571 -20.55 -35.62 7.86
C GLY A 571 -20.82 -36.74 6.84
N ARG A 572 -22.07 -36.92 6.38
CA ARG A 572 -22.42 -37.97 5.41
C ARG A 572 -21.91 -37.65 4.01
N ASP A 573 -21.62 -38.70 3.27
CA ASP A 573 -21.27 -38.62 1.85
C ASP A 573 -22.53 -38.76 0.99
N LEU A 574 -22.94 -37.65 0.39
CA LEU A 574 -24.03 -37.51 -0.56
C LEU A 574 -23.52 -36.98 -1.91
N THR A 575 -22.23 -37.21 -2.20
CA THR A 575 -21.57 -36.79 -3.43
C THR A 575 -22.34 -37.29 -4.65
N GLY A 576 -22.64 -36.38 -5.57
CA GLY A 576 -23.37 -36.68 -6.80
C GLY A 576 -24.84 -37.06 -6.63
N ALA A 577 -25.42 -36.95 -5.42
CA ALA A 577 -26.81 -37.31 -5.16
C ALA A 577 -27.81 -36.36 -5.86
N ASP A 578 -28.94 -36.92 -6.31
CA ASP A 578 -30.07 -36.12 -6.81
C ASP A 578 -31.08 -35.87 -5.67
N LEU A 579 -31.05 -34.65 -5.15
CA LEU A 579 -31.91 -34.12 -4.10
C LEU A 579 -32.83 -33.00 -4.61
N SER A 580 -33.00 -32.89 -5.93
CA SER A 580 -33.79 -31.85 -6.59
C SER A 580 -35.24 -31.83 -6.09
N HIS A 581 -35.80 -30.64 -5.94
CA HIS A 581 -37.21 -30.38 -5.58
C HIS A 581 -37.69 -30.98 -4.24
N LEU A 582 -36.76 -31.43 -3.37
CA LEU A 582 -37.10 -31.92 -2.04
C LEU A 582 -37.35 -30.75 -1.08
N ASP A 583 -38.21 -30.99 -0.09
CA ASP A 583 -38.29 -30.15 1.11
C ASP A 583 -37.41 -30.76 2.19
N LEU A 584 -36.26 -30.13 2.41
CA LEU A 584 -35.25 -30.48 3.41
C LEU A 584 -35.08 -29.33 4.42
N SER A 585 -36.16 -28.58 4.67
CA SER A 585 -36.13 -27.45 5.61
C SER A 585 -35.73 -27.92 7.01
N GLY A 586 -34.76 -27.25 7.63
CA GLY A 586 -34.24 -27.59 8.96
C GLY A 586 -33.38 -28.85 9.01
N ILE A 587 -33.01 -29.45 7.87
CA ILE A 587 -32.11 -30.60 7.85
C ILE A 587 -30.75 -30.23 8.44
N ASP A 588 -30.16 -31.16 9.19
CA ASP A 588 -28.78 -31.03 9.66
C ASP A 588 -27.84 -31.77 8.71
N LEU A 589 -27.06 -31.01 7.95
CA LEU A 589 -26.09 -31.48 6.97
C LEU A 589 -24.66 -31.07 7.35
N GLU A 590 -24.39 -30.65 8.59
CA GLU A 590 -23.09 -30.10 9.00
C GLU A 590 -21.91 -30.96 8.52
N GLY A 591 -21.00 -30.35 7.76
CA GLY A 591 -19.81 -31.05 7.24
C GLY A 591 -20.07 -32.17 6.23
N ALA A 592 -21.31 -32.34 5.73
CA ALA A 592 -21.64 -33.31 4.70
C ALA A 592 -20.90 -33.03 3.37
N LEU A 593 -20.69 -34.08 2.60
CA LEU A 593 -20.05 -34.02 1.28
C LEU A 593 -21.15 -34.11 0.21
N LEU A 594 -21.34 -33.03 -0.54
CA LEU A 594 -22.33 -32.89 -1.61
C LEU A 594 -21.66 -32.41 -2.91
N GLU A 595 -20.40 -32.78 -3.15
CA GLU A 595 -19.71 -32.42 -4.39
C GLU A 595 -20.54 -32.92 -5.58
N ALA A 596 -20.77 -32.07 -6.58
CA ALA A 596 -21.55 -32.39 -7.78
C ALA A 596 -23.01 -32.85 -7.56
N ALA A 597 -23.57 -32.66 -6.35
CA ALA A 597 -24.97 -32.98 -6.07
C ALA A 597 -25.95 -32.09 -6.86
N VAL A 598 -27.15 -32.60 -7.12
CA VAL A 598 -28.24 -31.87 -7.79
C VAL A 598 -29.28 -31.46 -6.74
N LEU A 599 -29.36 -30.17 -6.48
CA LEU A 599 -30.21 -29.50 -5.49
C LEU A 599 -31.15 -28.47 -6.13
N THR A 600 -31.42 -28.62 -7.44
CA THR A 600 -32.29 -27.72 -8.19
C THR A 600 -33.65 -27.59 -7.52
N GLY A 601 -34.05 -26.36 -7.17
CA GLY A 601 -35.34 -26.06 -6.54
C GLY A 601 -35.57 -26.74 -5.19
N THR A 602 -34.53 -27.21 -4.51
CA THR A 602 -34.63 -27.81 -3.18
C THR A 602 -34.86 -26.73 -2.12
N ARG A 603 -35.74 -26.99 -1.15
CA ARG A 603 -35.94 -26.12 0.01
C ARG A 603 -35.04 -26.57 1.16
N LEU A 604 -34.14 -25.70 1.59
CA LEU A 604 -33.18 -25.88 2.67
C LEU A 604 -33.36 -24.76 3.72
N CYS A 605 -34.58 -24.24 3.86
CA CYS A 605 -34.86 -23.15 4.79
C CYS A 605 -34.50 -23.56 6.22
N GLY A 606 -33.68 -22.77 6.91
CA GLY A 606 -33.22 -23.08 8.27
C GLY A 606 -32.31 -24.31 8.40
N ALA A 607 -31.81 -24.88 7.29
CA ALA A 607 -30.91 -26.02 7.34
C ALA A 607 -29.54 -25.65 7.95
N ASN A 608 -28.92 -26.59 8.66
CA ASN A 608 -27.54 -26.45 9.10
C ASN A 608 -26.61 -27.04 8.04
N ILE A 609 -26.00 -26.19 7.20
CA ILE A 609 -25.04 -26.61 6.17
C ILE A 609 -23.65 -25.98 6.39
N ALA A 610 -23.30 -25.74 7.65
CA ALA A 610 -21.98 -25.26 8.02
C ALA A 610 -20.90 -26.27 7.62
N GLY A 611 -19.81 -25.80 7.04
CA GLY A 611 -18.69 -26.63 6.59
C GLY A 611 -19.01 -27.67 5.52
N VAL A 612 -20.18 -27.60 4.88
CA VAL A 612 -20.61 -28.53 3.83
C VAL A 612 -19.80 -28.31 2.55
N VAL A 613 -19.50 -29.41 1.84
CA VAL A 613 -18.83 -29.35 0.53
C VAL A 613 -19.87 -29.42 -0.58
N LEU A 614 -20.24 -28.27 -1.14
CA LEU A 614 -21.13 -28.11 -2.29
C LEU A 614 -20.35 -27.77 -3.57
N ALA A 615 -19.05 -28.07 -3.63
CA ALA A 615 -18.23 -27.77 -4.78
C ALA A 615 -18.84 -28.39 -6.05
N LYS A 616 -19.02 -27.57 -7.09
CA LYS A 616 -19.62 -27.96 -8.38
C LYS A 616 -21.06 -28.51 -8.29
N ALA A 617 -21.74 -28.34 -7.16
CA ALA A 617 -23.14 -28.73 -7.01
C ALA A 617 -24.05 -27.80 -7.83
N ASN A 618 -25.24 -28.28 -8.17
CA ASN A 618 -26.26 -27.47 -8.85
C ASN A 618 -27.39 -27.12 -7.90
N LEU A 619 -27.40 -25.88 -7.40
CA LEU A 619 -28.42 -25.33 -6.49
C LEU A 619 -29.37 -24.35 -7.19
N LEU A 620 -29.50 -24.43 -8.53
CA LEU A 620 -30.36 -23.53 -9.31
C LEU A 620 -31.75 -23.38 -8.66
N GLY A 621 -32.12 -22.16 -8.27
CA GLY A 621 -33.43 -21.85 -7.69
C GLY A 621 -33.72 -22.47 -6.31
N ALA A 622 -32.70 -22.98 -5.60
CA ALA A 622 -32.87 -23.50 -4.25
C ALA A 622 -33.22 -22.38 -3.24
N ASP A 623 -33.80 -22.76 -2.10
CA ASP A 623 -34.15 -21.84 -1.03
C ASP A 623 -33.31 -22.13 0.23
N LEU A 624 -32.32 -21.29 0.48
CA LEU A 624 -31.39 -21.31 1.61
C LEU A 624 -31.81 -20.32 2.72
N THR A 625 -33.05 -19.83 2.72
CA THR A 625 -33.49 -18.80 3.67
C THR A 625 -33.25 -19.21 5.12
N GLY A 626 -32.41 -18.46 5.84
CA GLY A 626 -32.08 -18.71 7.24
C GLY A 626 -31.20 -19.94 7.50
N ALA A 627 -30.61 -20.54 6.46
CA ALA A 627 -29.65 -21.63 6.62
C ALA A 627 -28.33 -21.14 7.25
N ASN A 628 -27.65 -22.01 7.99
CA ASN A 628 -26.29 -21.74 8.49
C ASN A 628 -25.27 -22.18 7.44
N LEU A 629 -24.57 -21.22 6.80
CA LEU A 629 -23.62 -21.48 5.72
C LEU A 629 -22.15 -21.28 6.12
N ALA A 630 -21.86 -21.09 7.41
CA ALA A 630 -20.52 -20.71 7.86
C ALA A 630 -19.47 -21.72 7.39
N GLY A 631 -18.45 -21.23 6.65
CA GLY A 631 -17.35 -22.05 6.12
C GLY A 631 -17.75 -23.11 5.09
N ALA A 632 -18.95 -23.04 4.50
CA ALA A 632 -19.35 -23.93 3.42
C ALA A 632 -18.54 -23.65 2.13
N ASN A 633 -18.31 -24.71 1.34
CA ASN A 633 -17.56 -24.63 0.09
C ASN A 633 -18.48 -24.79 -1.11
N PHE A 634 -18.75 -23.69 -1.79
CA PHE A 634 -19.54 -23.60 -3.02
C PHE A 634 -18.67 -23.44 -4.26
N GLY A 635 -17.37 -23.76 -4.20
CA GLY A 635 -16.48 -23.48 -5.32
C GLY A 635 -16.93 -24.17 -6.61
N GLY A 636 -17.09 -23.39 -7.68
CA GLY A 636 -17.63 -23.86 -8.97
C GLY A 636 -19.12 -24.27 -8.95
N ALA A 637 -19.85 -24.04 -7.86
CA ALA A 637 -21.26 -24.40 -7.76
C ALA A 637 -22.15 -23.47 -8.60
N ASN A 638 -23.29 -23.98 -9.05
CA ASN A 638 -24.33 -23.18 -9.67
C ASN A 638 -25.35 -22.75 -8.61
N LEU A 639 -25.28 -21.49 -8.17
CA LEU A 639 -26.17 -20.83 -7.22
C LEU A 639 -27.09 -19.81 -7.93
N SER A 640 -27.33 -19.97 -9.24
CA SER A 640 -28.22 -19.05 -9.95
C SER A 640 -29.64 -19.07 -9.38
N ASP A 641 -30.26 -17.89 -9.29
CA ASP A 641 -31.62 -17.68 -8.76
C ASP A 641 -31.86 -18.24 -7.35
N VAL A 642 -30.81 -18.50 -6.57
CA VAL A 642 -30.95 -19.01 -5.21
C VAL A 642 -31.53 -17.93 -4.31
N LYS A 643 -32.43 -18.33 -3.41
CA LYS A 643 -33.01 -17.45 -2.38
C LYS A 643 -32.26 -17.67 -1.09
N MET A 644 -31.52 -16.69 -0.59
CA MET A 644 -30.84 -16.85 0.70
C MET A 644 -31.50 -16.09 1.86
N GLY A 645 -32.43 -15.18 1.54
CA GLY A 645 -33.08 -14.31 2.51
C GLY A 645 -32.12 -13.28 3.10
N GLY A 646 -32.65 -12.10 3.43
CA GLY A 646 -31.80 -10.99 3.86
C GLY A 646 -30.94 -11.31 5.10
N GLY A 647 -29.64 -10.99 5.10
CA GLY A 647 -28.80 -11.02 6.31
C GLY A 647 -27.99 -12.29 6.57
N LEU A 648 -27.84 -13.17 5.58
CA LEU A 648 -27.14 -14.43 5.71
C LEU A 648 -25.64 -14.27 6.07
N ASP A 649 -25.11 -15.17 6.90
CA ASP A 649 -23.68 -15.21 7.21
C ASP A 649 -22.91 -16.14 6.26
N LEU A 650 -22.12 -15.54 5.37
CA LEU A 650 -21.21 -16.19 4.44
C LEU A 650 -19.73 -15.93 4.84
N THR A 651 -19.47 -15.56 6.09
CA THR A 651 -18.11 -15.29 6.57
C THR A 651 -17.23 -16.52 6.35
N GLY A 652 -16.10 -16.33 5.67
CA GLY A 652 -15.14 -17.41 5.35
C GLY A 652 -15.67 -18.48 4.38
N ALA A 653 -16.81 -18.27 3.71
CA ALA A 653 -17.31 -19.19 2.70
C ALA A 653 -16.41 -19.19 1.46
N VAL A 654 -16.30 -20.34 0.80
CA VAL A 654 -15.54 -20.49 -0.44
C VAL A 654 -16.52 -20.46 -1.62
N LEU A 655 -16.51 -19.38 -2.39
CA LEU A 655 -17.39 -19.14 -3.54
C LEU A 655 -16.59 -18.97 -4.84
N ALA A 656 -15.31 -19.35 -4.83
CA ALA A 656 -14.45 -19.25 -6.00
C ALA A 656 -15.08 -19.94 -7.22
N LYS A 657 -15.17 -19.25 -8.36
CA LYS A 657 -15.79 -19.74 -9.61
C LYS A 657 -17.28 -20.10 -9.50
N ALA A 658 -17.95 -19.75 -8.41
CA ALA A 658 -19.38 -20.00 -8.25
C ALA A 658 -20.18 -19.07 -9.17
N ASN A 659 -21.31 -19.60 -9.68
CA ASN A 659 -22.27 -18.81 -10.43
C ASN A 659 -23.42 -18.36 -9.52
N LEU A 660 -23.44 -17.08 -9.16
CA LEU A 660 -24.44 -16.42 -8.31
C LEU A 660 -25.40 -15.53 -9.11
N SER A 661 -25.50 -15.70 -10.44
CA SER A 661 -26.37 -14.88 -11.28
C SER A 661 -27.83 -14.91 -10.79
N GLY A 662 -28.44 -13.73 -10.64
CA GLY A 662 -29.81 -13.58 -10.13
C GLY A 662 -30.04 -13.99 -8.66
N ALA A 663 -29.00 -14.33 -7.90
CA ALA A 663 -29.14 -14.72 -6.49
C ALA A 663 -29.55 -13.53 -5.61
N ASP A 664 -30.36 -13.80 -4.57
CA ASP A 664 -30.67 -12.82 -3.51
C ASP A 664 -29.68 -12.97 -2.34
N LEU A 665 -28.73 -12.05 -2.27
CA LEU A 665 -27.69 -11.90 -1.24
C LEU A 665 -27.91 -10.64 -0.40
N THR A 666 -29.12 -10.10 -0.38
CA THR A 666 -29.42 -8.84 0.31
C THR A 666 -28.94 -8.88 1.77
N GLY A 667 -28.14 -7.91 2.20
CA GLY A 667 -27.67 -7.83 3.59
C GLY A 667 -26.69 -8.91 4.03
N ALA A 668 -26.21 -9.78 3.14
CA ALA A 668 -25.31 -10.87 3.51
C ALA A 668 -23.98 -10.36 4.10
N ARG A 669 -23.29 -11.20 4.87
CA ARG A 669 -21.95 -10.93 5.43
C ARG A 669 -20.92 -11.74 4.66
N LEU A 670 -20.01 -11.07 3.96
CA LEU A 670 -19.01 -11.67 3.07
C LEU A 670 -17.56 -11.43 3.55
N SER A 671 -17.36 -11.08 4.81
CA SER A 671 -16.01 -10.92 5.37
C SER A 671 -15.21 -12.22 5.21
N ASP A 672 -13.98 -12.12 4.75
CA ASP A 672 -13.05 -13.24 4.52
C ASP A 672 -13.55 -14.33 3.55
N ALA A 673 -14.62 -14.06 2.78
CA ALA A 673 -15.10 -14.98 1.75
C ALA A 673 -14.17 -14.97 0.52
N ASP A 674 -14.01 -16.11 -0.14
CA ASP A 674 -13.29 -16.18 -1.42
C ASP A 674 -14.30 -16.08 -2.58
N LEU A 675 -14.30 -14.94 -3.28
CA LEU A 675 -15.15 -14.66 -4.44
C LEU A 675 -14.37 -14.66 -5.77
N SER A 676 -13.18 -15.25 -5.79
CA SER A 676 -12.30 -15.22 -6.97
C SER A 676 -13.00 -15.87 -8.17
N GLU A 677 -13.02 -15.17 -9.31
CA GLU A 677 -13.66 -15.63 -10.55
C GLU A 677 -15.17 -15.95 -10.43
N ALA A 678 -15.86 -15.49 -9.38
CA ALA A 678 -17.30 -15.69 -9.23
C ALA A 678 -18.12 -14.75 -10.13
N THR A 679 -19.30 -15.20 -10.57
CA THR A 679 -20.21 -14.42 -11.43
C THR A 679 -21.48 -14.02 -10.67
N PHE A 680 -21.88 -12.75 -10.77
CA PHE A 680 -23.01 -12.15 -10.05
C PHE A 680 -23.97 -11.43 -10.99
N ASP A 681 -24.03 -11.80 -12.27
CA ASP A 681 -24.87 -11.13 -13.26
C ASP A 681 -26.33 -10.99 -12.76
N GLY A 682 -26.79 -9.75 -12.59
CA GLY A 682 -28.11 -9.42 -12.08
C GLY A 682 -28.42 -9.82 -10.62
N ALA A 683 -27.43 -10.23 -9.83
CA ALA A 683 -27.63 -10.59 -8.42
C ALA A 683 -27.97 -9.38 -7.53
N ASP A 684 -28.74 -9.59 -6.47
CA ASP A 684 -29.02 -8.56 -5.46
C ASP A 684 -28.10 -8.70 -4.25
N LEU A 685 -27.08 -7.85 -4.18
CA LEU A 685 -26.16 -7.70 -3.05
C LEU A 685 -26.44 -6.39 -2.28
N SER A 686 -27.67 -5.86 -2.34
CA SER A 686 -28.00 -4.63 -1.65
C SER A 686 -27.74 -4.76 -0.14
N ARG A 687 -27.08 -3.77 0.45
CA ARG A 687 -26.73 -3.72 1.89
C ARG A 687 -25.80 -4.82 2.38
N VAL A 688 -25.10 -5.53 1.48
CA VAL A 688 -24.07 -6.52 1.86
C VAL A 688 -22.98 -5.88 2.72
N ALA A 689 -22.45 -6.62 3.68
CA ALA A 689 -21.32 -6.22 4.51
C ALA A 689 -20.07 -7.02 4.12
N ALA A 690 -19.12 -6.37 3.43
CA ALA A 690 -17.97 -7.04 2.83
C ALA A 690 -16.69 -6.20 2.92
N ARG A 691 -16.38 -5.65 4.10
CA ARG A 691 -15.17 -4.84 4.32
C ARG A 691 -13.88 -5.64 4.07
N ASN A 692 -12.84 -4.98 3.55
CA ASN A 692 -11.51 -5.55 3.28
C ASN A 692 -11.49 -6.76 2.34
N LEU A 693 -12.52 -6.91 1.51
CA LEU A 693 -12.62 -8.02 0.59
C LEU A 693 -11.70 -7.81 -0.63
N VAL A 694 -11.09 -8.90 -1.10
CA VAL A 694 -10.31 -8.91 -2.35
C VAL A 694 -11.10 -9.69 -3.40
N LEU A 695 -11.48 -9.00 -4.48
CA LEU A 695 -12.21 -9.58 -5.60
C LEU A 695 -11.28 -9.64 -6.82
N ILE A 696 -10.90 -10.85 -7.20
CA ILE A 696 -10.00 -11.10 -8.34
C ILE A 696 -10.82 -11.72 -9.46
N ASN A 697 -10.83 -11.09 -10.64
CA ASN A 697 -11.53 -11.59 -11.82
C ASN A 697 -13.03 -11.87 -11.60
N ALA A 698 -13.64 -11.25 -10.59
CA ALA A 698 -15.07 -11.39 -10.34
C ALA A 698 -15.88 -10.61 -11.38
N ASP A 699 -16.97 -11.22 -11.85
CA ASP A 699 -17.92 -10.57 -12.74
C ASP A 699 -19.15 -10.13 -11.97
N LEU A 700 -19.25 -8.84 -11.68
CA LEU A 700 -20.39 -8.22 -11.02
C LEU A 700 -21.30 -7.47 -11.99
N SER A 701 -21.15 -7.65 -13.31
CA SER A 701 -21.93 -6.88 -14.29
C SER A 701 -23.43 -6.89 -13.98
N GLY A 702 -24.05 -5.71 -13.99
CA GLY A 702 -25.48 -5.54 -13.70
C GLY A 702 -25.93 -5.89 -12.27
N ALA A 703 -25.03 -6.23 -11.35
CA ALA A 703 -25.38 -6.54 -9.96
C ALA A 703 -25.91 -5.30 -9.21
N GLN A 704 -26.76 -5.53 -8.20
CA GLN A 704 -27.27 -4.48 -7.32
C GLN A 704 -26.46 -4.47 -6.02
N LEU A 705 -25.75 -3.38 -5.74
CA LEU A 705 -24.92 -3.18 -4.55
C LEU A 705 -25.37 -1.93 -3.78
N SER A 706 -26.66 -1.61 -3.85
CA SER A 706 -27.22 -0.41 -3.24
C SER A 706 -27.07 -0.45 -1.71
N GLY A 707 -26.46 0.57 -1.13
CA GLY A 707 -26.19 0.66 0.30
C GLY A 707 -25.21 -0.39 0.86
N ALA A 708 -24.45 -1.07 0.00
CA ALA A 708 -23.42 -2.03 0.42
C ALA A 708 -22.29 -1.36 1.22
N ASP A 709 -21.69 -2.09 2.16
CA ASP A 709 -20.46 -1.70 2.86
C ASP A 709 -19.26 -2.45 2.30
N LEU A 710 -18.53 -1.77 1.42
CA LEU A 710 -17.36 -2.24 0.68
C LEU A 710 -16.11 -1.42 1.05
N GLU A 711 -16.06 -0.89 2.28
CA GLU A 711 -14.91 -0.11 2.76
C GLU A 711 -13.61 -0.93 2.66
N GLN A 712 -12.58 -0.31 2.10
CA GLN A 712 -11.24 -0.89 1.92
C GLN A 712 -11.20 -2.17 1.06
N CYS A 713 -12.14 -2.37 0.16
CA CYS A 713 -12.10 -3.47 -0.79
C CYS A 713 -11.09 -3.24 -1.91
N THR A 714 -10.55 -4.34 -2.44
CA THR A 714 -9.67 -4.33 -3.62
C THR A 714 -10.32 -5.13 -4.75
N PHE A 715 -10.55 -4.45 -5.88
CA PHE A 715 -11.08 -5.03 -7.11
C PHE A 715 -9.93 -5.15 -8.11
N ILE A 716 -9.55 -6.37 -8.48
CA ILE A 716 -8.46 -6.67 -9.40
C ILE A 716 -9.06 -7.33 -10.63
N GLU A 717 -8.98 -6.66 -11.77
CA GLU A 717 -9.54 -7.16 -13.05
C GLU A 717 -11.04 -7.50 -12.96
N ALA A 718 -11.74 -6.91 -11.99
CA ALA A 718 -13.17 -7.14 -11.79
C ALA A 718 -14.02 -6.39 -12.83
N ASN A 719 -15.11 -7.02 -13.26
CA ASN A 719 -16.12 -6.40 -14.07
C ASN A 719 -17.23 -5.84 -13.17
N VAL A 720 -17.41 -4.53 -13.17
CA VAL A 720 -18.46 -3.79 -12.45
C VAL A 720 -19.28 -2.92 -13.42
N GLU A 721 -19.36 -3.33 -14.70
CA GLU A 721 -20.14 -2.65 -15.72
C GLU A 721 -21.63 -2.61 -15.34
N GLY A 722 -22.24 -1.42 -15.40
CA GLY A 722 -23.66 -1.21 -15.09
C GLY A 722 -24.09 -1.50 -13.65
N VAL A 723 -23.14 -1.71 -12.72
CA VAL A 723 -23.44 -2.03 -11.32
C VAL A 723 -24.10 -0.86 -10.60
N ASP A 724 -25.08 -1.17 -9.76
CA ASP A 724 -25.76 -0.18 -8.92
C ASP A 724 -25.11 -0.07 -7.52
N PHE A 725 -24.24 0.92 -7.33
CA PHE A 725 -23.63 1.29 -6.05
C PHE A 725 -24.35 2.45 -5.33
N ARG A 726 -25.64 2.71 -5.60
CA ARG A 726 -26.36 3.84 -4.96
C ARG A 726 -26.25 3.80 -3.44
N GLY A 727 -25.73 4.87 -2.85
CA GLY A 727 -25.56 5.00 -1.39
C GLY A 727 -24.57 4.01 -0.76
N ALA A 728 -23.80 3.27 -1.54
CA ALA A 728 -22.81 2.33 -1.04
C ALA A 728 -21.62 3.04 -0.39
N ASN A 729 -20.93 2.36 0.52
CA ASN A 729 -19.69 2.80 1.12
C ASN A 729 -18.50 2.08 0.46
N LEU A 730 -17.72 2.81 -0.32
CA LEU A 730 -16.51 2.37 -1.01
C LEU A 730 -15.27 3.16 -0.57
N ARG A 731 -15.32 3.80 0.60
CA ARG A 731 -14.22 4.61 1.13
C ARG A 731 -12.91 3.82 1.16
N ALA A 732 -11.84 4.45 0.69
CA ALA A 732 -10.49 3.88 0.59
C ALA A 732 -10.38 2.57 -0.22
N SER A 733 -11.36 2.25 -1.06
CA SER A 733 -11.30 1.08 -1.96
C SER A 733 -10.40 1.33 -3.16
N VAL A 734 -9.96 0.26 -3.80
CA VAL A 734 -9.03 0.31 -4.93
C VAL A 734 -9.56 -0.52 -6.10
N PHE A 735 -9.56 0.08 -7.30
CA PHE A 735 -9.80 -0.62 -8.55
C PHE A 735 -8.50 -0.67 -9.36
N ILE A 736 -8.03 -1.88 -9.62
CA ILE A 736 -6.88 -2.18 -10.47
C ILE A 736 -7.45 -2.79 -11.76
N THR A 737 -7.26 -2.11 -12.89
CA THR A 737 -7.74 -2.53 -14.22
C THR A 737 -9.25 -2.86 -14.24
N GLY A 738 -10.06 -2.09 -13.50
CA GLY A 738 -11.50 -2.32 -13.37
C GLY A 738 -12.30 -1.87 -14.61
N LYS A 739 -13.35 -2.63 -14.95
CA LYS A 739 -14.31 -2.28 -16.01
C LYS A 739 -15.61 -1.83 -15.36
N GLY A 740 -15.88 -0.53 -15.32
CA GLY A 740 -17.03 0.06 -14.63
C GLY A 740 -17.84 1.03 -15.48
N ASP A 741 -17.87 0.82 -16.79
CA ASP A 741 -18.67 1.63 -17.70
C ASP A 741 -20.15 1.56 -17.29
N GLY A 742 -20.84 2.71 -17.28
CA GLY A 742 -22.25 2.82 -16.89
C GLY A 742 -22.58 2.50 -15.43
N ALA A 743 -21.59 2.29 -14.55
CA ALA A 743 -21.84 2.03 -13.12
C ALA A 743 -22.50 3.24 -12.42
N VAL A 744 -23.36 2.97 -11.44
CA VAL A 744 -24.19 3.98 -10.77
C VAL A 744 -23.75 4.19 -9.32
N PHE A 745 -23.18 5.35 -9.02
CA PHE A 745 -22.63 5.72 -7.72
C PHE A 745 -23.43 6.83 -7.00
N ARG A 746 -24.71 7.06 -7.35
CA ARG A 746 -25.45 8.21 -6.78
C ARG A 746 -25.44 8.20 -5.25
N GLY A 747 -24.99 9.28 -4.64
CA GLY A 747 -24.90 9.41 -3.19
C GLY A 747 -23.95 8.42 -2.50
N ALA A 748 -23.10 7.71 -3.24
CA ALA A 748 -22.12 6.79 -2.68
C ALA A 748 -20.99 7.53 -1.97
N LYS A 749 -20.34 6.87 -1.01
CA LYS A 749 -19.16 7.36 -0.29
C LYS A 749 -17.91 6.73 -0.90
N LEU A 750 -17.13 7.52 -1.61
CA LEU A 750 -15.93 7.11 -2.36
C LEU A 750 -14.71 7.92 -1.90
N ASP A 751 -14.73 8.48 -0.69
CA ASP A 751 -13.61 9.29 -0.19
C ASP A 751 -12.32 8.44 -0.17
N ASN A 752 -11.21 9.01 -0.66
CA ASN A 752 -9.93 8.32 -0.84
C ASN A 752 -9.98 7.07 -1.76
N ILE A 753 -10.98 6.93 -2.63
CA ILE A 753 -10.98 5.87 -3.65
C ILE A 753 -9.78 6.02 -4.59
N ARG A 754 -9.23 4.89 -5.06
CA ARG A 754 -8.17 4.88 -6.08
C ARG A 754 -8.59 4.06 -7.29
N LEU A 755 -8.65 4.72 -8.45
CA LEU A 755 -8.79 4.07 -9.74
C LEU A 755 -7.43 4.10 -10.43
N ILE A 756 -6.84 2.94 -10.69
CA ILE A 756 -5.52 2.86 -11.33
C ILE A 756 -5.68 2.96 -12.84
N ALA A 757 -4.74 3.68 -13.48
CA ALA A 757 -4.64 3.84 -14.93
C ALA A 757 -4.79 2.48 -15.66
N GLY A 758 -5.71 2.45 -16.63
CA GLY A 758 -6.16 1.23 -17.31
C GLY A 758 -7.58 0.80 -16.94
N SER A 759 -8.18 1.42 -15.92
CA SER A 759 -9.60 1.25 -15.60
C SER A 759 -10.49 2.18 -16.46
N SER A 760 -11.73 1.77 -16.72
CA SER A 760 -12.72 2.56 -17.47
C SER A 760 -14.02 2.69 -16.68
N PHE A 761 -14.57 3.89 -16.64
CA PHE A 761 -15.83 4.25 -16.00
C PHE A 761 -16.61 5.24 -16.89
N ALA A 762 -16.60 4.98 -18.20
CA ALA A 762 -17.30 5.83 -19.16
C ALA A 762 -18.81 5.77 -18.91
N GLY A 763 -19.49 6.91 -18.96
CA GLY A 763 -20.93 7.00 -18.71
C GLY A 763 -21.37 6.68 -17.27
N ALA A 764 -20.44 6.53 -16.32
CA ALA A 764 -20.77 6.27 -14.92
C ALA A 764 -21.46 7.47 -14.25
N ASP A 765 -22.32 7.19 -13.28
CA ASP A 765 -23.23 8.16 -12.66
C ASP A 765 -22.85 8.43 -11.19
N PHE A 766 -22.04 9.46 -10.97
CA PHE A 766 -21.52 9.91 -9.68
C PHE A 766 -22.37 11.01 -9.01
N ARG A 767 -23.62 11.21 -9.42
CA ARG A 767 -24.42 12.36 -8.92
C ARG A 767 -24.53 12.37 -7.40
N GLY A 768 -24.15 13.49 -6.78
CA GLY A 768 -24.19 13.67 -5.33
C GLY A 768 -23.27 12.72 -4.53
N ALA A 769 -22.35 12.01 -5.19
CA ALA A 769 -21.39 11.15 -4.51
C ALA A 769 -20.30 11.96 -3.80
N SER A 770 -19.71 11.39 -2.75
CA SER A 770 -18.54 11.96 -2.08
C SER A 770 -17.27 11.30 -2.58
N LEU A 771 -16.37 12.05 -3.19
CA LEU A 771 -15.10 11.60 -3.74
C LEU A 771 -13.94 12.45 -3.20
N GLU A 772 -14.00 12.90 -1.94
CA GLU A 772 -12.95 13.75 -1.37
C GLU A 772 -11.61 13.01 -1.35
N GLN A 773 -10.53 13.67 -1.79
CA GLN A 773 -9.18 13.08 -1.91
C GLN A 773 -9.12 11.81 -2.78
N ALA A 774 -10.06 11.65 -3.71
CA ALA A 774 -10.04 10.53 -4.67
C ALA A 774 -8.84 10.66 -5.64
N ASN A 775 -8.28 9.54 -6.05
CA ASN A 775 -7.30 9.47 -7.14
C ASN A 775 -7.92 8.74 -8.33
N LEU A 776 -8.23 9.50 -9.37
CA LEU A 776 -8.84 9.03 -10.62
C LEU A 776 -7.87 9.16 -11.80
N ARG A 777 -6.60 9.48 -11.55
CA ARG A 777 -5.64 9.93 -12.58
C ARG A 777 -5.58 8.98 -13.78
N GLY A 778 -5.72 9.52 -14.98
CA GLY A 778 -5.60 8.76 -16.23
C GLY A 778 -6.75 7.79 -16.49
N THR A 779 -7.86 7.90 -15.78
CA THR A 779 -9.05 7.04 -15.96
C THR A 779 -9.90 7.55 -17.13
N CYS A 780 -10.53 6.63 -17.86
CA CYS A 780 -11.55 6.97 -18.85
C CYS A 780 -12.88 7.26 -18.14
N LEU A 781 -13.33 8.52 -18.21
CA LEU A 781 -14.54 9.05 -17.55
C LEU A 781 -15.47 9.76 -18.56
N ARG A 782 -15.34 9.44 -19.86
CA ARG A 782 -16.13 10.07 -20.93
C ARG A 782 -17.62 9.97 -20.67
N GLY A 783 -18.32 11.09 -20.75
CA GLY A 783 -19.79 11.16 -20.57
C GLY A 783 -20.28 10.81 -19.17
N SER A 784 -19.40 10.70 -18.17
CA SER A 784 -19.80 10.46 -16.78
C SER A 784 -20.50 11.68 -16.15
N ASP A 785 -21.31 11.44 -15.12
CA ASP A 785 -22.12 12.47 -14.46
C ASP A 785 -21.73 12.66 -12.99
N PHE A 786 -20.96 13.71 -12.73
CA PHE A 786 -20.54 14.20 -11.41
C PHE A 786 -21.41 15.36 -10.90
N THR A 787 -22.64 15.56 -11.41
CA THR A 787 -23.50 16.65 -10.96
C THR A 787 -23.67 16.63 -9.44
N GLU A 788 -23.38 17.75 -8.78
CA GLU A 788 -23.43 17.90 -7.31
C GLU A 788 -22.51 16.97 -6.51
N ALA A 789 -21.52 16.32 -7.15
CA ALA A 789 -20.53 15.50 -6.46
C ALA A 789 -19.52 16.34 -5.66
N ASN A 790 -18.97 15.78 -4.58
CA ASN A 790 -17.88 16.37 -3.82
C ASN A 790 -16.53 15.81 -4.31
N LEU A 791 -15.73 16.63 -4.97
CA LEU A 791 -14.42 16.31 -5.57
C LEU A 791 -13.28 17.12 -4.90
N ARG A 792 -13.46 17.52 -3.63
CA ARG A 792 -12.45 18.30 -2.91
C ARG A 792 -11.11 17.60 -2.87
N SER A 793 -10.05 18.31 -3.28
CA SER A 793 -8.67 17.82 -3.28
C SER A 793 -8.46 16.49 -4.02
N SER A 794 -9.30 16.19 -5.01
CA SER A 794 -9.21 14.95 -5.80
C SER A 794 -8.31 15.13 -7.01
N ASP A 795 -7.62 14.06 -7.43
CA ASP A 795 -6.77 14.04 -8.63
C ASP A 795 -7.50 13.42 -9.81
N LEU A 796 -7.93 14.26 -10.75
CA LEU A 796 -8.50 13.93 -12.05
C LEU A 796 -7.52 14.24 -13.19
N SER A 797 -6.23 14.41 -12.90
CA SER A 797 -5.23 14.70 -13.93
C SER A 797 -5.20 13.61 -15.00
N GLU A 798 -4.93 13.99 -16.24
CA GLU A 798 -4.83 13.08 -17.40
C GLU A 798 -6.10 12.25 -17.69
N CYS A 799 -7.24 12.55 -17.06
CA CYS A 799 -8.50 11.85 -17.34
C CYS A 799 -9.09 12.26 -18.69
N ASP A 800 -9.75 11.31 -19.35
CA ASP A 800 -10.71 11.61 -20.42
C ASP A 800 -12.07 11.91 -19.79
N LEU A 801 -12.44 13.18 -19.71
CA LEU A 801 -13.72 13.69 -19.21
C LEU A 801 -14.56 14.28 -20.37
N THR A 802 -14.34 13.82 -21.59
CA THR A 802 -15.04 14.36 -22.76
C THR A 802 -16.55 14.18 -22.61
N GLY A 803 -17.32 15.25 -22.80
CA GLY A 803 -18.77 15.26 -22.63
C GLY A 803 -19.28 14.96 -21.21
N ALA A 804 -18.43 14.98 -20.18
CA ALA A 804 -18.85 14.72 -18.80
C ALA A 804 -19.71 15.87 -18.22
N HIS A 805 -20.57 15.55 -17.27
CA HIS A 805 -21.40 16.51 -16.54
C HIS A 805 -20.83 16.73 -15.15
N LEU A 806 -20.37 17.93 -14.83
CA LEU A 806 -19.81 18.34 -13.54
C LEU A 806 -20.57 19.54 -12.95
N ASP A 807 -21.83 19.72 -13.36
CA ASP A 807 -22.66 20.85 -12.95
C ASP A 807 -22.80 20.89 -11.42
N ARG A 808 -22.52 22.04 -10.81
CA ARG A 808 -22.59 22.26 -9.35
C ARG A 808 -21.73 21.31 -8.50
N ALA A 809 -20.75 20.61 -9.08
CA ALA A 809 -19.80 19.82 -8.31
C ALA A 809 -18.91 20.74 -7.44
N VAL A 810 -18.43 20.22 -6.31
CA VAL A 810 -17.50 20.93 -5.41
C VAL A 810 -16.11 20.36 -5.59
N ALA A 811 -15.29 20.99 -6.42
CA ALA A 811 -13.95 20.56 -6.83
C ALA A 811 -12.85 21.52 -6.31
N VAL A 812 -13.02 22.04 -5.10
CA VAL A 812 -12.04 22.94 -4.46
C VAL A 812 -10.71 22.22 -4.27
N GLY A 813 -9.62 22.81 -4.75
CA GLY A 813 -8.28 22.23 -4.70
C GLY A 813 -8.10 20.97 -5.56
N ALA A 814 -9.04 20.64 -6.44
CA ALA A 814 -8.92 19.48 -7.32
C ALA A 814 -7.80 19.68 -8.37
N MET A 815 -7.16 18.58 -8.75
CA MET A 815 -6.15 18.56 -9.81
C MET A 815 -6.78 18.01 -11.10
N LEU A 816 -6.76 18.80 -12.17
CA LEU A 816 -7.26 18.46 -13.50
C LEU A 816 -6.17 18.71 -14.57
N THR A 817 -4.91 18.58 -14.17
CA THR A 817 -3.76 18.80 -15.07
C THR A 817 -3.84 17.85 -16.26
N ARG A 818 -3.84 18.39 -17.49
CA ARG A 818 -3.99 17.63 -18.75
C ARG A 818 -5.28 16.82 -18.88
N ALA A 819 -6.32 17.11 -18.11
CA ALA A 819 -7.62 16.49 -18.32
C ALA A 819 -8.21 16.93 -19.68
N ASP A 820 -8.88 16.03 -20.40
CA ASP A 820 -9.69 16.37 -21.57
C ASP A 820 -11.14 16.59 -21.14
N LEU A 821 -11.54 17.84 -21.02
CA LEU A 821 -12.88 18.31 -20.67
C LEU A 821 -13.65 18.77 -21.92
N SER A 822 -13.28 18.31 -23.12
CA SER A 822 -13.95 18.77 -24.34
C SER A 822 -15.45 18.45 -24.32
N GLY A 823 -16.30 19.44 -24.54
CA GLY A 823 -17.76 19.34 -24.49
C GLY A 823 -18.34 19.08 -23.10
N ALA A 824 -17.54 19.17 -22.03
CA ALA A 824 -18.01 18.92 -20.66
C ALA A 824 -18.90 20.08 -20.15
N SER A 825 -19.93 19.75 -19.36
CA SER A 825 -20.76 20.73 -18.65
C SER A 825 -20.20 20.98 -17.27
N LEU A 826 -19.81 22.21 -16.94
CA LEU A 826 -19.29 22.60 -15.63
C LEU A 826 -20.07 23.79 -15.05
N SER A 827 -21.37 23.89 -15.32
CA SER A 827 -22.14 25.06 -14.89
C SER A 827 -22.27 25.11 -13.37
N GLY A 828 -21.85 26.22 -12.78
CA GLY A 828 -21.91 26.41 -11.32
C GLY A 828 -20.94 25.54 -10.53
N ILE A 829 -19.95 24.89 -11.16
CA ILE A 829 -18.92 24.13 -10.44
C ILE A 829 -18.11 25.05 -9.51
N ASP A 830 -17.71 24.56 -8.34
CA ASP A 830 -16.76 25.24 -7.46
C ASP A 830 -15.35 24.68 -7.66
N LEU A 831 -14.51 25.38 -8.41
CA LEU A 831 -13.12 25.02 -8.71
C LEU A 831 -12.12 25.90 -7.94
N MET A 832 -12.52 26.50 -6.82
CA MET A 832 -11.62 27.37 -6.06
C MET A 832 -10.27 26.67 -5.78
N GLU A 833 -9.16 27.35 -6.11
CA GLU A 833 -7.78 26.84 -5.93
C GLU A 833 -7.48 25.51 -6.68
N ALA A 834 -8.30 25.13 -7.66
CA ALA A 834 -8.04 23.97 -8.51
C ALA A 834 -6.92 24.23 -9.53
N VAL A 835 -6.33 23.14 -10.03
CA VAL A 835 -5.24 23.16 -11.01
C VAL A 835 -5.74 22.60 -12.35
N LEU A 836 -5.92 23.44 -13.37
CA LEU A 836 -6.35 23.11 -14.73
C LEU A 836 -5.20 23.24 -15.75
N GLN A 837 -3.95 23.08 -15.31
CA GLN A 837 -2.79 23.26 -16.19
C GLN A 837 -2.86 22.32 -17.40
N LYS A 838 -2.71 22.89 -18.60
CA LYS A 838 -2.77 22.15 -19.88
C LYS A 838 -4.06 21.34 -20.13
N ALA A 839 -5.13 21.60 -19.38
CA ALA A 839 -6.42 20.97 -19.65
C ALA A 839 -6.95 21.40 -21.02
N LYS A 840 -7.61 20.47 -21.73
CA LYS A 840 -8.33 20.75 -22.97
C LYS A 840 -9.80 20.98 -22.64
N VAL A 841 -10.34 22.11 -23.05
CA VAL A 841 -11.68 22.59 -22.66
C VAL A 841 -12.48 23.06 -23.88
N ASP A 842 -12.21 22.51 -25.06
CA ASP A 842 -12.94 22.80 -26.29
C ASP A 842 -14.45 22.59 -26.07
N ASP A 843 -15.30 23.55 -26.43
CA ASP A 843 -16.76 23.47 -26.25
C ASP A 843 -17.24 23.29 -24.78
N ALA A 844 -16.37 23.45 -23.78
CA ALA A 844 -16.74 23.27 -22.38
C ALA A 844 -17.55 24.44 -21.83
N ASN A 845 -18.50 24.15 -20.93
CA ASN A 845 -19.40 25.14 -20.34
C ASN A 845 -19.05 25.46 -18.87
N PHE A 846 -18.36 26.57 -18.61
CA PHE A 846 -18.05 27.07 -17.27
C PHE A 846 -19.05 28.13 -16.77
N GLU A 847 -20.28 28.17 -17.28
CA GLU A 847 -21.23 29.21 -16.90
C GLU A 847 -21.49 29.23 -15.39
N ARG A 848 -21.27 30.39 -14.76
CA ARG A 848 -21.40 30.59 -13.30
C ARG A 848 -20.45 29.74 -12.43
N ALA A 849 -19.40 29.16 -13.02
CA ALA A 849 -18.37 28.46 -12.27
C ALA A 849 -17.60 29.40 -11.32
N ASN A 850 -17.16 28.90 -10.17
CA ASN A 850 -16.22 29.59 -9.31
C ASN A 850 -14.79 29.17 -9.65
N LEU A 851 -14.05 30.02 -10.37
CA LEU A 851 -12.66 29.79 -10.77
C LEU A 851 -11.68 30.59 -9.90
N PHE A 852 -12.08 31.02 -8.70
CA PHE A 852 -11.23 31.85 -7.84
C PHE A 852 -9.89 31.16 -7.55
N ARG A 853 -8.78 31.83 -7.88
CA ARG A 853 -7.40 31.30 -7.71
C ARG A 853 -7.11 29.98 -8.44
N VAL A 854 -7.85 29.68 -9.51
CA VAL A 854 -7.53 28.54 -10.37
C VAL A 854 -6.21 28.75 -11.11
N ASP A 855 -5.38 27.72 -11.14
CA ASP A 855 -4.22 27.67 -12.03
C ASP A 855 -4.59 27.05 -13.39
N ALA A 856 -4.88 27.89 -14.39
CA ALA A 856 -5.22 27.49 -15.75
C ALA A 856 -4.05 27.72 -16.74
N ALA A 857 -2.80 27.62 -16.28
CA ALA A 857 -1.64 27.81 -17.15
C ALA A 857 -1.67 26.84 -18.35
N LYS A 858 -1.51 27.38 -19.56
CA LYS A 858 -1.51 26.62 -20.83
C LYS A 858 -2.80 25.80 -21.08
N MET A 859 -3.90 26.09 -20.38
CA MET A 859 -5.23 25.54 -20.68
C MET A 859 -5.66 25.95 -22.10
N ARG A 860 -6.26 25.04 -22.87
CA ARG A 860 -6.62 25.25 -24.27
C ARG A 860 -8.11 25.06 -24.48
N GLY A 861 -8.79 26.05 -25.03
CA GLY A 861 -10.20 25.98 -25.44
C GLY A 861 -10.40 26.66 -26.79
N ASN A 862 -11.61 26.53 -27.34
CA ASN A 862 -12.01 27.13 -28.60
C ASN A 862 -13.02 28.26 -28.38
N ALA A 863 -13.52 28.87 -29.46
CA ALA A 863 -14.47 29.98 -29.37
C ALA A 863 -15.84 29.61 -28.76
N ALA A 864 -16.16 28.32 -28.64
CA ALA A 864 -17.40 27.83 -28.05
C ALA A 864 -17.29 27.55 -26.55
N THR A 865 -16.09 27.56 -25.97
CA THR A 865 -15.89 27.47 -24.51
C THR A 865 -16.52 28.68 -23.82
N SER A 866 -17.54 28.46 -22.97
CA SER A 866 -18.27 29.55 -22.29
C SER A 866 -17.76 29.78 -20.88
N LEU A 867 -17.42 31.03 -20.54
CA LEU A 867 -17.08 31.49 -19.18
C LEU A 867 -18.12 32.48 -18.62
N LYS A 868 -19.32 32.52 -19.21
CA LYS A 868 -20.31 33.56 -18.90
C LYS A 868 -20.74 33.48 -17.43
N GLY A 869 -20.55 34.58 -16.70
CA GLY A 869 -20.86 34.67 -15.27
C GLY A 869 -19.92 33.88 -14.35
N ALA A 870 -18.82 33.32 -14.86
CA ALA A 870 -17.82 32.65 -14.03
C ALA A 870 -17.04 33.66 -13.18
N ASN A 871 -16.73 33.30 -11.94
CA ASN A 871 -15.82 34.07 -11.09
C ASN A 871 -14.37 33.77 -11.47
N VAL A 872 -13.81 34.57 -12.38
CA VAL A 872 -12.42 34.42 -12.87
C VAL A 872 -11.39 35.25 -12.09
N LYS A 873 -11.72 35.66 -10.86
CA LYS A 873 -10.83 36.52 -10.08
C LYS A 873 -9.58 35.74 -9.62
N TYR A 874 -8.41 36.29 -9.93
CA TYR A 874 -7.09 35.67 -9.69
C TYR A 874 -6.89 34.32 -10.40
N VAL A 875 -7.61 34.06 -11.51
CA VAL A 875 -7.27 32.94 -12.39
C VAL A 875 -5.96 33.22 -13.09
N ARG A 876 -5.10 32.21 -13.16
CA ARG A 876 -3.86 32.25 -13.92
C ARG A 876 -4.08 31.71 -15.34
N PHE A 877 -4.05 32.58 -16.34
CA PHE A 877 -3.98 32.21 -17.75
C PHE A 877 -2.57 32.49 -18.27
N VAL A 878 -1.83 31.45 -18.66
CA VAL A 878 -0.53 31.59 -19.33
C VAL A 878 -0.72 31.10 -20.77
N ALA A 879 -0.61 32.00 -21.74
CA ALA A 879 -0.70 31.65 -23.15
C ALA A 879 0.52 30.82 -23.58
N PRO A 880 0.38 29.84 -24.49
CA PRO A 880 1.56 29.22 -25.11
C PRO A 880 2.36 30.29 -25.88
N PRO A 881 3.70 30.22 -25.91
CA PRO A 881 4.50 31.15 -26.70
C PRO A 881 4.02 31.12 -28.16
N GLU A 882 3.79 32.30 -28.73
CA GLU A 882 3.43 32.43 -30.14
C GLU A 882 4.52 31.77 -30.99
N ASN A 883 4.21 30.65 -31.63
CA ASN A 883 5.00 30.22 -32.78
C ASN A 883 4.80 31.30 -33.84
N HIS A 884 5.81 32.15 -34.04
CA HIS A 884 5.91 33.04 -35.18
C HIS A 884 5.88 32.20 -36.47
N GLY A 885 4.67 31.88 -36.94
CA GLY A 885 4.51 31.01 -38.09
C GLY A 885 3.20 30.24 -38.17
N GLN A 886 2.04 30.89 -37.96
CA GLN A 886 0.82 30.67 -38.75
C GLN A 886 -0.25 31.67 -38.31
N LYS A 887 -0.75 32.44 -39.29
CA LYS A 887 -1.82 33.43 -39.15
C LYS A 887 -3.19 32.77 -39.10
#